data_AF-U5D9F3-F1
#
_entry.id   AF-U5D9F3-F1
#
_cell.length_a   1.000
_cell.length_b   1.000
_cell.length_c   1.000
_cell.angle_alpha   90.00
_cell.angle_beta   90.00
_cell.angle_gamma   90.00
#
_symmetry.space_group_name_H-M   'P 1'
#
loop_
_entity.id
_entity.type
_entity.pdbx_description
1 polymer ?
#
loop_
_entity_poly.entity_id
_entity_poly.type
_entity_poly.pdbx_seq_one_letter_code
_entity_poly.pdbx_strand_id
1 'polypeptide(L)'
;MAGNEWINGYLEAILDTGAGGVEDNKAVNLNDHGSHFNPTKYFVEEVVTGVDETDLHRTWLKVVATRNTRERSTRLENMCWRIWHLARKKKQLEGEDSQRLANRRSEREQGRRDATEDMSEDLSEGEKGDVMGEMVQSETPRRKLQRNFSDLQVWSDDDKAKRLYIVLISLHGLVRGDNMELGRDSDTGGQVKYVVELSRALSMMPGVYRVDLFTRQISSPEVDWSYGEPTEMLTSGSYGHRDGRDVGESSGAYIIRIPCGPRDKYLRKESLWPYVQEFVDGALAHILNMSKVLGEQIGGGQPVWPYVIHGHYADAGDSAALLSGALNVPMVLTGHSLGRNKLEQLLKQGRQSKEDINATYKIMRRIEAEELSLDAAELVITSTKQEIEEQWGLYDGFDVKLEKVLRARARRGVNCHGRYMPRMVVIPPGMDFSSVIQEQDPSETDGELAALIGTDGTSPKAIPPIWSEVMRFLTNPHKPMILALARPDPKKNITTLLKAFGECRPLRDLANLTLIMGNRDDIDKMSSGNASVLTTVLKMIDKYDLYGLVAYPKHHKQADVPDIYRLAGKTRGVFINPALVEPFGLTLIEAAAHGLPMVATKNGGPVDIHRALNNGLLVDPHDEKAIADALLKLVAEKNLWHECRWNGWKNIHLFSWPEHCRTYLSRVAACRMRHPQWKTDTPVDDTVVEESMGDSLKDVHDMSLRLSVDGDKISVNGSLENDPAELEKMVALKGDKEVSDQVKRVLSRLKKPSAATLGAEAGKKQGENTMNKYPVLWRRRKLFVIALDCYDDHGKPESKMLQVIQETFKAVRTDPSAARFSGFALSTAMPVSEILKLLESGKIQVTEFDALICSSGSEVYYPGTYQCMDEEGRLCADPDYASHIDYRWGCDGLKKTISKLMSSSEGKDESIIQEDKASCNSHCVSYFIKDSTKARKVDDLRQKLRMRGLRCHLMYCRNSTRLQAIPLLASRSQAIRYLFVRWGLNVANMYVVLGETGDTDYEELVSGSHKTLILKDLVKKGSEELLRTLGSYQRGDMVPEESPLVVCTNGGQTAEDISNALKQVYKATVGL
;
A
#
# COMPACT_ATOMS: atom_id res chain seq x y z
N MET A 1 50.63 31.74 9.73
CA MET A 1 50.68 32.87 10.69
C MET A 1 49.25 33.09 11.18
N ALA A 2 49.04 33.04 12.51
CA ALA A 2 47.77 33.18 13.24
C ALA A 2 46.62 32.25 12.81
N GLY A 3 46.63 31.00 13.28
CA GLY A 3 45.51 30.05 13.11
C GLY A 3 44.53 30.16 14.27
N ASN A 4 43.24 30.41 13.98
CA ASN A 4 42.08 30.26 14.88
C ASN A 4 42.33 30.62 16.35
N GLU A 5 42.92 31.76 16.69
CA GLU A 5 43.43 31.95 18.07
C GLU A 5 42.37 32.12 19.17
N TRP A 6 41.10 32.13 18.80
CA TRP A 6 39.93 31.72 19.57
C TRP A 6 38.61 31.62 18.69
N ILE A 7 38.55 31.69 17.33
CA ILE A 7 37.42 32.20 16.50
C ILE A 7 36.47 33.11 17.27
N ASN A 8 36.79 34.38 17.21
CA ASN A 8 37.71 34.99 18.16
C ASN A 8 37.04 34.91 19.56
N GLY A 9 37.13 33.82 20.32
CA GLY A 9 36.48 33.29 21.55
C GLY A 9 35.35 34.06 22.24
N TYR A 10 34.25 34.29 21.58
CA TYR A 10 33.65 33.37 20.63
C TYR A 10 32.89 34.20 19.61
N LEU A 11 33.61 35.18 19.05
CA LEU A 11 33.22 36.58 18.83
C LEU A 11 33.19 37.42 20.14
N GLU A 12 34.16 37.25 21.05
CA GLU A 12 34.25 37.80 22.42
C GLU A 12 32.92 37.68 23.19
N ALA A 13 32.60 36.45 23.62
CA ALA A 13 31.37 36.11 24.36
C ALA A 13 30.00 36.43 23.73
N ILE A 14 29.95 36.75 22.42
CA ILE A 14 28.80 37.21 21.59
C ILE A 14 28.69 38.75 21.51
N LEU A 15 29.82 39.48 21.66
CA LEU A 15 29.93 40.94 21.81
C LEU A 15 29.64 41.39 23.27
N ASP A 16 30.39 42.35 23.82
CA ASP A 16 30.22 42.90 25.19
C ASP A 16 29.08 43.97 25.33
N THR A 17 28.04 43.98 24.47
CA THR A 17 27.34 45.24 24.06
C THR A 17 25.84 45.38 24.43
N GLY A 18 25.46 44.96 25.62
CA GLY A 18 24.24 45.42 26.30
C GLY A 18 24.55 46.43 27.41
N ALA A 19 25.17 47.57 27.06
CA ALA A 19 25.52 48.74 27.90
C ALA A 19 26.73 48.65 28.86
N GLY A 20 27.80 49.42 28.54
CA GLY A 20 28.64 50.14 29.52
C GLY A 20 30.18 50.18 29.33
N GLY A 21 30.73 51.16 28.57
CA GLY A 21 31.98 51.88 28.92
C GLY A 21 33.33 51.65 28.17
N VAL A 22 33.61 52.50 27.15
CA VAL A 22 34.87 53.22 26.77
C VAL A 22 36.22 52.49 26.42
N GLU A 23 36.70 52.81 25.20
CA GLU A 23 38.07 52.93 24.58
C GLU A 23 38.93 51.74 24.05
N ASP A 24 39.23 51.86 22.73
CA ASP A 24 40.44 51.51 21.94
C ASP A 24 41.02 50.08 21.82
N ASN A 25 40.79 49.40 20.67
CA ASN A 25 41.76 49.27 19.55
C ASN A 25 41.43 48.12 18.53
N LYS A 26 41.49 48.46 17.24
CA LYS A 26 41.61 47.63 16.01
C LYS A 26 40.57 46.53 15.72
N ALA A 27 39.56 46.90 14.92
CA ALA A 27 38.56 46.00 14.32
C ALA A 27 39.06 45.27 13.06
N VAL A 28 38.68 43.99 12.95
CA VAL A 28 38.84 43.12 11.77
C VAL A 28 37.66 43.34 10.81
N ASN A 29 37.94 43.55 9.53
CA ASN A 29 36.93 43.81 8.49
C ASN A 29 36.01 42.58 8.24
N LEU A 30 34.71 42.75 8.51
CA LEU A 30 33.62 41.79 8.25
C LEU A 30 32.59 42.35 7.23
N ASN A 31 33.05 43.08 6.22
CA ASN A 31 32.18 43.71 5.22
C ASN A 31 32.16 42.94 3.89
N ASP A 32 31.51 41.76 3.84
CA ASP A 32 31.14 41.20 2.52
C ASP A 32 29.77 40.50 2.43
N HIS A 33 28.96 40.45 3.49
CA HIS A 33 27.61 39.83 3.42
C HIS A 33 26.53 40.71 4.05
N GLY A 34 25.85 41.51 3.21
CA GLY A 34 24.72 42.38 3.57
C GLY A 34 23.41 41.65 3.88
N SER A 35 23.42 40.74 4.86
CA SER A 35 22.21 40.21 5.51
C SER A 35 22.47 40.12 7.01
N HIS A 36 21.50 40.48 7.85
CA HIS A 36 21.57 40.32 9.29
C HIS A 36 22.26 39.01 9.68
N PHE A 37 23.50 39.11 10.18
CA PHE A 37 24.29 37.97 10.59
C PHE A 37 23.57 37.30 11.76
N ASN A 38 23.03 36.10 11.54
CA ASN A 38 22.47 35.27 12.59
C ASN A 38 23.60 34.36 13.11
N PRO A 39 24.16 34.64 14.30
CA PRO A 39 25.30 33.89 14.82
C PRO A 39 24.96 32.41 14.98
N THR A 40 23.73 32.09 15.39
CA THR A 40 23.27 30.71 15.57
C THR A 40 23.22 29.93 14.26
N LYS A 41 22.82 30.57 13.16
CA LYS A 41 22.73 29.91 11.85
C LYS A 41 24.11 29.64 11.26
N TYR A 42 24.98 30.66 11.21
CA TYR A 42 26.37 30.50 10.78
C TYR A 42 27.07 29.42 11.60
N PHE A 43 26.80 29.38 12.91
CA PHE A 43 27.44 28.45 13.81
C PHE A 43 27.08 26.98 13.56
N VAL A 44 25.79 26.71 13.32
CA VAL A 44 25.31 25.35 13.05
C VAL A 44 25.69 24.89 11.64
N GLU A 45 25.70 25.79 10.67
CA GLU A 45 25.90 25.47 9.25
C GLU A 45 27.35 25.55 8.76
N GLU A 46 28.24 26.28 9.44
CA GLU A 46 29.67 26.35 9.05
C GLU A 46 30.61 25.70 10.08
N VAL A 47 30.39 25.89 11.39
CA VAL A 47 31.36 25.43 12.41
C VAL A 47 31.12 24.00 12.86
N VAL A 48 29.86 23.62 13.16
CA VAL A 48 29.52 22.26 13.59
C VAL A 48 29.60 21.23 12.44
N THR A 49 29.43 21.70 11.21
CA THR A 49 29.41 20.92 9.95
C THR A 49 30.74 20.96 9.21
N GLY A 50 31.48 22.07 9.25
CA GLY A 50 32.68 22.28 8.43
C GLY A 50 34.00 22.01 9.16
N VAL A 51 34.02 21.96 10.50
CA VAL A 51 35.26 21.81 11.29
C VAL A 51 35.37 20.40 11.86
N ASP A 52 36.58 19.81 11.77
CA ASP A 52 36.85 18.46 12.27
C ASP A 52 36.73 18.38 13.81
N GLU A 53 36.08 17.32 14.30
CA GLU A 53 35.85 17.06 15.74
C GLU A 53 37.16 17.06 16.53
N THR A 54 38.22 16.50 15.94
CA THR A 54 39.55 16.40 16.56
C THR A 54 40.18 17.76 16.79
N ASP A 55 39.93 18.72 15.90
CA ASP A 55 40.42 20.08 16.04
C ASP A 55 39.60 20.88 17.07
N LEU A 56 38.28 20.65 17.14
CA LEU A 56 37.44 21.19 18.21
C LEU A 56 37.86 20.69 19.60
N HIS A 57 38.21 19.41 19.71
CA HIS A 57 38.70 18.81 20.97
C HIS A 57 40.05 19.39 21.40
N ARG A 58 41.01 19.53 20.46
CA ARG A 58 42.30 20.17 20.74
C ARG A 58 42.13 21.62 21.17
N THR A 59 41.16 22.32 20.60
CA THR A 59 40.84 23.71 20.95
C THR A 59 40.29 23.79 22.38
N TRP A 60 39.36 22.91 22.77
CA TRP A 60 38.88 22.83 24.16
C TRP A 60 40.02 22.52 25.15
N LEU A 61 40.88 21.53 24.85
CA LEU A 61 42.04 21.18 25.70
C LEU A 61 43.02 22.35 25.85
N LYS A 62 43.26 23.13 24.80
CA LYS A 62 44.10 24.33 24.85
C LYS A 62 43.50 25.41 25.75
N VAL A 63 42.19 25.66 25.65
CA VAL A 63 41.46 26.61 26.52
C VAL A 63 41.49 26.18 28.00
N VAL A 64 41.41 24.87 28.26
CA VAL A 64 41.54 24.31 29.62
C VAL A 64 42.98 24.41 30.13
N ALA A 65 43.99 24.28 29.26
CA ALA A 65 45.41 24.35 29.62
C ALA A 65 45.91 25.78 29.90
N THR A 66 45.25 26.81 29.38
CA THR A 66 45.57 28.24 29.62
C THR A 66 45.15 28.78 31.01
N ARG A 67 45.03 27.90 32.01
CA ARG A 67 44.71 28.23 33.41
C ARG A 67 45.78 29.13 34.07
N ASN A 68 45.70 30.45 33.88
CA ASN A 68 46.46 31.43 34.66
C ASN A 68 45.56 32.37 35.46
N THR A 69 46.05 32.74 36.65
CA THR A 69 45.32 33.01 37.90
C THR A 69 44.66 34.39 38.06
N ARG A 70 44.35 35.15 36.98
CA ARG A 70 43.82 36.52 37.15
C ARG A 70 42.49 36.87 36.47
N GLU A 71 42.06 36.19 35.41
CA GLU A 71 40.73 36.45 34.82
C GLU A 71 40.02 35.13 34.48
N ARG A 72 38.98 34.83 35.25
CA ARG A 72 38.18 33.59 35.12
C ARG A 72 37.12 33.75 34.04
N SER A 73 37.31 33.20 32.83
CA SER A 73 36.22 33.04 31.85
C SER A 73 35.72 31.59 31.80
N THR A 74 34.95 31.17 32.83
CA THR A 74 34.24 29.87 32.87
C THR A 74 33.23 29.71 31.72
N ARG A 75 32.85 30.81 31.09
CA ARG A 75 31.89 30.88 29.98
C ARG A 75 32.47 30.35 28.67
N LEU A 76 33.71 30.71 28.34
CA LEU A 76 34.38 30.25 27.12
C LEU A 76 34.66 28.73 27.18
N GLU A 77 35.06 28.23 28.34
CA GLU A 77 35.28 26.79 28.58
C GLU A 77 33.99 25.98 28.39
N ASN A 78 32.90 26.35 29.08
CA ASN A 78 31.61 25.67 28.99
C ASN A 78 31.04 25.70 27.56
N MET A 79 31.30 26.78 26.84
CA MET A 79 30.87 26.93 25.46
C MET A 79 31.67 26.03 24.53
N CYS A 80 33.02 26.12 24.52
CA CYS A 80 33.88 25.24 23.73
C CYS A 80 33.57 23.76 24.00
N TRP A 81 33.29 23.41 25.26
CA TRP A 81 32.81 22.08 25.63
C TRP A 81 31.45 21.76 24.99
N ARG A 82 30.44 22.63 25.06
CA ARG A 82 29.12 22.42 24.43
C ARG A 82 29.21 22.24 22.92
N ILE A 83 30.07 22.99 22.26
CA ILE A 83 30.26 22.94 20.80
C ILE A 83 30.90 21.64 20.38
N TRP A 84 32.01 21.30 21.01
CA TRP A 84 32.65 20.01 20.80
C TRP A 84 31.69 18.86 21.15
N HIS A 85 30.95 18.97 22.24
CA HIS A 85 29.96 17.98 22.65
C HIS A 85 28.82 17.84 21.63
N LEU A 86 28.30 18.93 21.07
CA LEU A 86 27.26 18.91 20.04
C LEU A 86 27.78 18.34 18.71
N ALA A 87 28.97 18.76 18.27
CA ALA A 87 29.60 18.23 17.06
C ALA A 87 29.92 16.72 17.21
N ARG A 88 30.46 16.31 18.36
CA ARG A 88 30.69 14.92 18.72
C ARG A 88 29.39 14.12 18.77
N LYS A 89 28.33 14.65 19.40
CA LYS A 89 27.02 14.00 19.48
C LYS A 89 26.39 13.84 18.10
N LYS A 90 26.51 14.85 17.23
CA LYS A 90 26.05 14.77 15.83
C LYS A 90 26.82 13.70 15.05
N LYS A 91 28.15 13.70 15.10
CA LYS A 91 29.00 12.69 14.44
C LYS A 91 28.77 11.28 14.99
N GLN A 92 28.50 11.16 16.29
CA GLN A 92 28.08 9.92 16.92
C GLN A 92 26.75 9.43 16.34
N LEU A 93 25.73 10.31 16.25
CA LEU A 93 24.43 9.96 15.65
C LEU A 93 24.58 9.57 14.17
N GLU A 94 25.39 10.28 13.39
CA GLU A 94 25.67 9.95 11.98
C GLU A 94 26.40 8.59 11.85
N GLY A 95 27.32 8.29 12.76
CA GLY A 95 28.01 7.01 12.86
C GLY A 95 27.07 5.87 13.24
N GLU A 96 26.21 6.08 14.24
CA GLU A 96 25.16 5.12 14.66
C GLU A 96 24.17 4.84 13.52
N ASP A 97 23.72 5.87 12.81
CA ASP A 97 22.83 5.74 11.65
C ASP A 97 23.50 4.98 10.49
N SER A 98 24.77 5.26 10.22
CA SER A 98 25.55 4.56 9.18
C SER A 98 25.76 3.09 9.53
N GLN A 99 26.09 2.79 10.79
CA GLN A 99 26.21 1.41 11.28
C GLN A 99 24.87 0.67 11.19
N ARG A 100 23.77 1.32 11.57
CA ARG A 100 22.42 0.76 11.45
C ARG A 100 22.08 0.40 10.00
N LEU A 101 22.34 1.31 9.06
CA LEU A 101 22.11 1.07 7.64
C LEU A 101 23.00 -0.07 7.10
N ALA A 102 24.25 -0.16 7.54
CA ALA A 102 25.16 -1.23 7.15
C ALA A 102 24.71 -2.60 7.68
N ASN A 103 24.36 -2.68 8.96
CA ASN A 103 23.84 -3.91 9.58
C ASN A 103 22.60 -4.41 8.85
N ARG A 104 21.65 -3.51 8.56
CA ARG A 104 20.42 -3.85 7.83
C ARG A 104 20.70 -4.37 6.42
N ARG A 105 21.65 -3.76 5.69
CA ARG A 105 22.06 -4.28 4.37
C ARG A 105 22.62 -5.69 4.48
N SER A 106 23.48 -5.93 5.47
CA SER A 106 24.05 -7.25 5.74
C SER A 106 22.98 -8.29 6.06
N GLU A 107 22.01 -7.96 6.93
CA GLU A 107 20.89 -8.84 7.26
C GLU A 107 20.02 -9.19 6.05
N ARG A 108 19.71 -8.19 5.21
CA ARG A 108 18.95 -8.42 3.99
C ARG A 108 19.72 -9.29 2.98
N GLU A 109 21.02 -9.04 2.82
CA GLU A 109 21.87 -9.87 1.97
C GLU A 109 21.96 -11.30 2.50
N GLN A 110 22.01 -11.49 3.82
CA GLN A 110 21.93 -12.80 4.44
C GLN A 110 20.59 -13.47 4.16
N GLY A 111 19.46 -12.78 4.37
CA GLY A 111 18.12 -13.32 4.08
C GLY A 111 17.96 -13.74 2.62
N ARG A 112 18.49 -12.95 1.69
CA ARG A 112 18.50 -13.28 0.25
C ARG A 112 19.36 -14.51 -0.05
N ARG A 113 20.55 -14.60 0.55
CA ARG A 113 21.45 -15.76 0.39
C ARG A 113 20.78 -17.02 0.90
N ASP A 114 20.23 -16.99 2.11
CA ASP A 114 19.52 -18.13 2.71
C ASP A 114 18.33 -18.56 1.83
N ALA A 115 17.51 -17.62 1.35
CA ALA A 115 16.38 -17.93 0.49
C ALA A 115 16.83 -18.56 -0.84
N THR A 116 17.95 -18.10 -1.40
CA THR A 116 18.49 -18.64 -2.67
C THR A 116 19.11 -20.02 -2.45
N GLU A 117 19.81 -20.23 -1.33
CA GLU A 117 20.38 -21.52 -0.92
C GLU A 117 19.27 -22.57 -0.77
N ASP A 118 18.21 -22.25 0.00
CA ASP A 118 17.06 -23.14 0.19
C ASP A 118 16.38 -23.53 -1.13
N MET A 119 16.34 -22.63 -2.10
CA MET A 119 15.77 -22.89 -3.43
C MET A 119 16.73 -23.62 -4.39
N SER A 120 18.04 -23.62 -4.09
CA SER A 120 19.08 -24.24 -4.91
C SER A 120 19.29 -25.72 -4.61
N GLU A 121 18.91 -26.17 -3.41
CA GLU A 121 18.96 -27.59 -3.02
C GLU A 121 18.17 -28.48 -4.00
N ASP A 122 17.03 -28.00 -4.53
CA ASP A 122 16.20 -28.73 -5.52
C ASP A 122 16.84 -28.89 -6.90
N LEU A 123 17.75 -27.98 -7.28
CA LEU A 123 18.44 -28.06 -8.58
C LEU A 123 19.54 -29.13 -8.56
N SER A 124 19.99 -29.54 -7.38
CA SER A 124 21.11 -30.48 -7.22
C SER A 124 20.77 -31.93 -7.54
N GLU A 125 19.49 -32.31 -7.56
CA GLU A 125 19.05 -33.69 -7.88
C GLU A 125 18.63 -33.88 -9.34
N GLY A 126 18.46 -32.81 -10.13
CA GLY A 126 17.97 -32.88 -11.52
C GLY A 126 18.80 -32.16 -12.60
N GLU A 127 19.66 -31.21 -12.24
CA GLU A 127 20.46 -30.44 -13.20
C GLU A 127 21.92 -30.29 -12.73
N LYS A 128 22.65 -31.40 -12.69
CA LYS A 128 24.12 -31.33 -12.81
C LYS A 128 24.47 -30.99 -14.27
N GLY A 129 24.46 -29.70 -14.58
CA GLY A 129 24.86 -29.23 -15.91
C GLY A 129 24.68 -27.72 -16.10
N ASP A 130 25.37 -26.92 -15.29
CA ASP A 130 26.00 -25.63 -15.63
C ASP A 130 25.99 -24.68 -14.43
N VAL A 131 27.08 -24.71 -13.67
CA VAL A 131 27.46 -23.61 -12.79
C VAL A 131 28.51 -22.77 -13.50
N MET A 132 28.22 -21.46 -13.56
CA MET A 132 29.09 -20.31 -13.86
C MET A 132 30.54 -20.61 -14.26
N GLY A 133 30.86 -20.37 -15.53
CA GLY A 133 32.21 -20.13 -16.03
C GLY A 133 32.26 -18.83 -16.84
N GLU A 134 33.31 -18.04 -16.62
CA GLU A 134 33.60 -16.78 -17.28
C GLU A 134 33.72 -16.88 -18.81
N MET A 135 33.57 -15.72 -19.47
CA MET A 135 33.78 -15.41 -20.89
C MET A 135 34.74 -16.33 -21.66
N VAL A 136 34.22 -17.08 -22.64
CA VAL A 136 34.89 -17.33 -23.94
C VAL A 136 33.81 -17.51 -25.04
N GLN A 137 34.01 -16.83 -26.17
CA GLN A 137 33.20 -16.97 -27.38
C GLN A 137 33.33 -18.39 -27.98
N SER A 138 32.21 -19.07 -28.21
CA SER A 138 32.13 -20.20 -29.14
C SER A 138 30.71 -20.32 -29.70
N GLU A 139 30.60 -20.23 -31.02
CA GLU A 139 29.37 -20.30 -31.79
C GLU A 139 28.89 -21.75 -31.95
N THR A 140 27.71 -22.09 -31.41
CA THR A 140 26.91 -23.27 -31.82
C THR A 140 25.41 -23.02 -31.58
N PRO A 141 24.50 -23.73 -32.28
CA PRO A 141 23.37 -23.09 -32.94
C PRO A 141 22.20 -22.77 -32.00
N ARG A 142 21.70 -21.54 -32.17
CA ARG A 142 20.52 -20.98 -31.51
C ARG A 142 19.32 -21.92 -31.55
N ARG A 143 19.08 -22.68 -30.48
CA ARG A 143 17.69 -22.96 -30.06
C ARG A 143 17.07 -21.61 -29.75
N LYS A 144 16.21 -21.12 -30.66
CA LYS A 144 15.35 -19.95 -30.41
C LYS A 144 14.54 -20.26 -29.16
N LEU A 145 15.00 -19.76 -28.02
CA LEU A 145 14.19 -19.61 -26.82
C LEU A 145 13.00 -18.74 -27.25
N GLN A 146 11.82 -19.35 -27.38
CA GLN A 146 10.59 -18.58 -27.47
C GLN A 146 10.51 -17.77 -26.18
N ARG A 147 10.79 -16.46 -26.30
CA ARG A 147 10.50 -15.49 -25.27
C ARG A 147 8.98 -15.41 -25.16
N ASN A 148 8.37 -16.25 -24.33
CA ASN A 148 6.98 -16.09 -23.90
C ASN A 148 6.89 -14.84 -23.02
N PHE A 149 6.84 -13.67 -23.64
CA PHE A 149 6.46 -12.39 -23.03
C PHE A 149 4.98 -12.06 -23.32
N SER A 150 4.21 -13.02 -23.83
CA SER A 150 3.03 -12.76 -24.67
C SER A 150 1.69 -13.24 -24.09
N ASP A 151 1.49 -13.21 -22.78
CA ASP A 151 0.17 -13.51 -22.18
C ASP A 151 -0.35 -12.37 -21.27
N LEU A 152 0.14 -11.13 -21.44
CA LEU A 152 -0.56 -9.99 -20.83
C LEU A 152 -1.62 -9.52 -21.84
N GLN A 153 -2.86 -9.99 -21.64
CA GLN A 153 -3.99 -9.48 -22.41
C GLN A 153 -4.14 -7.97 -22.13
N VAL A 154 -3.98 -7.17 -23.18
CA VAL A 154 -4.23 -5.73 -23.11
C VAL A 154 -5.73 -5.53 -22.97
N TRP A 155 -6.15 -4.74 -21.97
CA TRP A 155 -7.56 -4.47 -21.72
C TRP A 155 -8.13 -3.69 -22.90
N SER A 156 -9.20 -4.21 -23.48
CA SER A 156 -9.73 -3.75 -24.77
C SER A 156 -11.23 -3.55 -24.71
N ASP A 157 -11.80 -2.95 -25.76
CA ASP A 157 -13.24 -2.70 -25.83
C ASP A 157 -14.06 -4.00 -25.93
N ASP A 158 -13.42 -5.14 -26.22
CA ASP A 158 -14.06 -6.47 -26.23
C ASP A 158 -14.37 -6.97 -24.81
N ASP A 159 -13.77 -6.37 -23.77
CA ASP A 159 -13.97 -6.73 -22.36
C ASP A 159 -15.27 -6.12 -21.76
N LYS A 160 -16.10 -5.45 -22.57
CA LYS A 160 -17.37 -4.81 -22.15
C LYS A 160 -18.31 -5.76 -21.40
N ALA A 161 -18.25 -7.07 -21.68
CA ALA A 161 -19.10 -8.08 -21.03
C ALA A 161 -18.72 -8.39 -19.57
N LYS A 162 -17.52 -8.02 -19.09
CA LYS A 162 -17.01 -8.45 -17.78
C LYS A 162 -17.69 -7.80 -16.57
N ARG A 163 -18.36 -6.65 -16.74
CA ARG A 163 -19.16 -5.93 -15.72
C ARG A 163 -18.54 -5.92 -14.30
N LEU A 164 -17.32 -5.44 -14.17
CA LEU A 164 -16.52 -5.50 -12.94
C LEU A 164 -17.04 -4.60 -11.82
N TYR A 165 -16.95 -5.07 -10.57
CA TYR A 165 -17.07 -4.28 -9.35
C TYR A 165 -15.69 -4.02 -8.74
N ILE A 166 -15.31 -2.75 -8.56
CA ILE A 166 -13.99 -2.35 -8.03
C ILE A 166 -14.15 -1.57 -6.73
N VAL A 167 -13.33 -1.87 -5.72
CA VAL A 167 -13.32 -1.14 -4.45
C VAL A 167 -11.96 -0.46 -4.27
N LEU A 168 -11.99 0.85 -4.04
CA LEU A 168 -10.84 1.67 -3.67
C LEU A 168 -11.00 2.14 -2.22
N ILE A 169 -9.90 2.27 -1.48
CA ILE A 169 -9.93 2.70 -0.07
C ILE A 169 -8.99 3.88 0.13
N SER A 170 -9.50 4.96 0.71
CA SER A 170 -8.73 6.11 1.19
C SER A 170 -9.33 6.59 2.52
N LEU A 171 -8.77 6.11 3.63
CA LEU A 171 -9.36 6.27 4.96
C LEU A 171 -9.20 7.70 5.52
N HIS A 172 -7.98 8.23 5.55
CA HIS A 172 -7.71 9.56 6.09
C HIS A 172 -8.00 10.70 5.11
N GLY A 173 -8.03 11.92 5.67
CA GLY A 173 -8.25 13.16 4.92
C GLY A 173 -9.73 13.44 4.64
N LEU A 174 -9.99 14.60 4.05
CA LEU A 174 -11.34 15.05 3.70
C LEU A 174 -11.66 14.72 2.24
N VAL A 175 -12.27 13.56 2.00
CA VAL A 175 -12.59 13.06 0.65
C VAL A 175 -14.01 13.49 0.22
N ARG A 176 -14.07 14.28 -0.86
CA ARG A 176 -15.31 14.68 -1.56
C ARG A 176 -15.07 14.78 -3.07
N GLY A 177 -16.11 14.64 -3.88
CA GLY A 177 -16.00 14.64 -5.33
C GLY A 177 -15.70 16.01 -5.92
N ASP A 178 -16.42 17.02 -5.46
CA ASP A 178 -16.33 18.40 -5.97
C ASP A 178 -15.88 19.39 -4.89
N ASN A 179 -15.26 20.49 -5.33
CA ASN A 179 -14.75 21.56 -4.46
C ASN A 179 -13.75 21.10 -3.38
N MET A 180 -13.03 19.99 -3.53
CA MET A 180 -12.09 19.44 -2.52
C MET A 180 -11.28 20.50 -1.75
N GLU A 181 -11.20 20.36 -0.42
CA GLU A 181 -10.42 21.24 0.48
C GLU A 181 -8.91 20.97 0.43
N LEU A 182 -8.34 20.93 -0.79
CA LEU A 182 -6.94 20.61 -1.01
C LEU A 182 -6.01 21.61 -0.32
N GLY A 183 -5.08 21.09 0.49
CA GLY A 183 -4.09 21.89 1.21
C GLY A 183 -4.57 22.49 2.52
N ARG A 184 -5.78 22.15 3.01
CA ARG A 184 -6.24 22.51 4.36
C ARG A 184 -5.27 22.03 5.45
N ASP A 185 -4.82 20.79 5.33
CA ASP A 185 -3.90 20.14 6.26
C ASP A 185 -2.97 19.14 5.54
N SER A 186 -2.20 18.37 6.31
CA SER A 186 -1.28 17.35 5.79
C SER A 186 -1.96 16.09 5.25
N ASP A 187 -3.26 15.95 5.44
CA ASP A 187 -4.04 14.73 5.20
C ASP A 187 -4.90 14.89 3.94
N THR A 188 -5.27 16.12 3.61
CA THR A 188 -6.08 16.48 2.44
C THR A 188 -5.20 17.12 1.35
N GLY A 189 -4.65 16.29 0.46
CA GLY A 189 -3.71 16.73 -0.58
C GLY A 189 -3.80 15.96 -1.89
N GLY A 190 -2.66 15.79 -2.56
CA GLY A 190 -2.58 15.15 -3.87
C GLY A 190 -3.11 13.71 -3.91
N GLN A 191 -3.02 12.98 -2.80
CA GLN A 191 -3.64 11.65 -2.67
C GLN A 191 -5.16 11.71 -2.86
N VAL A 192 -5.86 12.62 -2.18
CA VAL A 192 -7.33 12.75 -2.28
C VAL A 192 -7.74 13.04 -3.72
N LYS A 193 -7.04 13.98 -4.36
CA LYS A 193 -7.25 14.29 -5.78
C LYS A 193 -7.04 13.05 -6.67
N TYR A 194 -5.93 12.33 -6.46
CA TYR A 194 -5.60 11.13 -7.22
C TYR A 194 -6.69 10.07 -7.13
N VAL A 195 -7.16 9.72 -5.92
CA VAL A 195 -8.13 8.63 -5.74
C VAL A 195 -9.51 8.98 -6.30
N VAL A 196 -9.93 10.24 -6.18
CA VAL A 196 -11.21 10.71 -6.72
C VAL A 196 -11.16 10.72 -8.26
N GLU A 197 -10.08 11.21 -8.85
CA GLU A 197 -9.90 11.20 -10.32
C GLU A 197 -9.76 9.77 -10.88
N LEU A 198 -9.02 8.91 -10.19
CA LEU A 198 -8.92 7.48 -10.53
C LEU A 198 -10.29 6.80 -10.50
N SER A 199 -11.10 7.07 -9.47
CA SER A 199 -12.45 6.51 -9.33
C SER A 199 -13.33 6.89 -10.52
N ARG A 200 -13.33 8.19 -10.88
CA ARG A 200 -14.05 8.70 -12.05
C ARG A 200 -13.58 8.02 -13.33
N ALA A 201 -12.27 7.97 -13.56
CA ALA A 201 -11.70 7.38 -14.76
C ALA A 201 -11.97 5.88 -14.89
N LEU A 202 -11.84 5.11 -13.82
CA LEU A 202 -12.14 3.68 -13.80
C LEU A 202 -13.62 3.41 -14.14
N SER A 203 -14.54 4.22 -13.63
CA SER A 203 -15.97 4.05 -13.92
C SER A 203 -16.36 4.30 -15.37
N MET A 204 -15.50 4.99 -16.14
CA MET A 204 -15.67 5.24 -17.56
C MET A 204 -15.04 4.14 -18.43
N MET A 205 -14.27 3.21 -17.84
CA MET A 205 -13.59 2.16 -18.61
C MET A 205 -14.58 1.09 -19.09
N PRO A 206 -14.46 0.63 -20.34
CA PRO A 206 -15.21 -0.51 -20.84
C PRO A 206 -15.03 -1.74 -19.93
N GLY A 207 -16.13 -2.39 -19.57
CA GLY A 207 -16.14 -3.58 -18.72
C GLY A 207 -16.16 -3.30 -17.22
N VAL A 208 -16.04 -2.05 -16.76
CA VAL A 208 -16.25 -1.68 -15.35
C VAL A 208 -17.69 -1.25 -15.14
N TYR A 209 -18.41 -1.93 -14.25
CA TYR A 209 -19.80 -1.63 -13.93
C TYR A 209 -19.91 -0.63 -12.77
N ARG A 210 -19.14 -0.81 -11.70
CA ARG A 210 -19.23 0.04 -10.50
C ARG A 210 -17.89 0.21 -9.82
N VAL A 211 -17.62 1.43 -9.34
CA VAL A 211 -16.45 1.74 -8.51
C VAL A 211 -16.91 2.35 -7.19
N ASP A 212 -16.57 1.74 -6.07
CA ASP A 212 -16.80 2.32 -4.74
C ASP A 212 -15.47 2.80 -4.13
N LEU A 213 -15.41 4.08 -3.74
CA LEU A 213 -14.30 4.69 -2.99
C LEU A 213 -14.70 4.80 -1.52
N PHE A 214 -14.13 3.94 -0.67
CA PHE A 214 -14.41 3.93 0.76
C PHE A 214 -13.54 4.94 1.51
N THR A 215 -14.18 5.68 2.39
CA THR A 215 -13.54 6.66 3.29
C THR A 215 -14.29 6.75 4.61
N ARG A 216 -13.77 7.51 5.58
CA ARG A 216 -14.39 7.70 6.90
C ARG A 216 -15.56 8.68 6.84
N GLN A 217 -16.65 8.37 7.54
CA GLN A 217 -17.76 9.32 7.75
C GLN A 217 -17.44 10.31 8.87
N ILE A 218 -17.62 11.61 8.58
CA ILE A 218 -17.29 12.69 9.52
C ILE A 218 -18.48 13.64 9.63
N SER A 219 -19.04 13.76 10.83
CA SER A 219 -20.18 14.63 11.16
C SER A 219 -19.75 15.68 12.20
N SER A 220 -18.63 16.35 11.94
CA SER A 220 -18.11 17.42 12.80
C SER A 220 -18.59 18.79 12.33
N PRO A 221 -18.92 19.73 13.25
CA PRO A 221 -19.23 21.10 12.88
C PRO A 221 -18.03 21.88 12.31
N GLU A 222 -16.81 21.35 12.40
CA GLU A 222 -15.56 21.99 11.90
C GLU A 222 -15.32 21.79 10.39
N VAL A 223 -16.08 20.90 9.76
CA VAL A 223 -15.95 20.53 8.34
C VAL A 223 -17.31 20.65 7.66
N ASP A 224 -17.31 20.63 6.34
CA ASP A 224 -18.55 20.70 5.56
C ASP A 224 -19.51 19.52 5.89
N TRP A 225 -20.81 19.80 5.94
CA TRP A 225 -21.83 18.82 6.31
C TRP A 225 -21.91 17.64 5.33
N SER A 226 -21.48 17.83 4.07
CA SER A 226 -21.42 16.78 3.04
C SER A 226 -20.51 15.61 3.42
N TYR A 227 -19.49 15.80 4.26
CA TYR A 227 -18.65 14.71 4.78
C TYR A 227 -19.42 13.75 5.71
N GLY A 228 -20.58 14.18 6.20
CA GLY A 228 -21.50 13.36 6.99
C GLY A 228 -22.42 12.50 6.13
N GLU A 229 -22.55 12.77 4.82
CA GLU A 229 -23.42 11.99 3.94
C GLU A 229 -22.80 10.61 3.67
N PRO A 230 -23.55 9.50 3.88
CA PRO A 230 -23.00 8.15 3.77
C PRO A 230 -22.60 7.77 2.34
N THR A 231 -23.16 8.43 1.32
CA THR A 231 -22.90 8.12 -0.09
C THR A 231 -22.95 9.40 -0.91
N GLU A 232 -21.96 9.59 -1.78
CA GLU A 232 -21.90 10.67 -2.76
C GLU A 232 -21.58 10.06 -4.14
N MET A 233 -22.36 10.37 -5.17
CA MET A 233 -22.08 9.91 -6.53
C MET A 233 -21.08 10.85 -7.20
N LEU A 234 -19.99 10.29 -7.75
CA LEU A 234 -19.02 11.06 -8.51
C LEU A 234 -19.55 11.29 -9.92
N THR A 235 -19.85 12.55 -10.24
CA THR A 235 -20.22 12.94 -11.60
C THR A 235 -19.07 12.64 -12.56
N SER A 236 -19.43 12.00 -13.67
CA SER A 236 -18.52 11.80 -14.80
C SER A 236 -18.30 13.16 -15.45
N GLY A 237 -17.09 13.72 -15.31
CA GLY A 237 -16.74 15.00 -15.94
C GLY A 237 -16.80 14.95 -17.48
N SER A 238 -16.50 16.08 -18.13
CA SER A 238 -16.59 16.32 -19.59
C SER A 238 -15.76 15.41 -20.51
N TYR A 239 -15.14 14.35 -20.00
CA TYR A 239 -14.48 13.30 -20.81
C TYR A 239 -15.46 12.58 -21.76
N GLY A 240 -16.78 12.75 -21.58
CA GLY A 240 -17.84 12.03 -22.31
C GLY A 240 -18.66 12.81 -23.35
N HIS A 241 -18.37 14.07 -23.68
CA HIS A 241 -19.14 14.81 -24.71
C HIS A 241 -18.39 14.95 -26.03
N ARG A 242 -18.06 13.83 -26.70
CA ARG A 242 -17.81 13.88 -28.16
C ARG A 242 -18.46 12.80 -29.02
N ASP A 243 -18.93 11.68 -28.48
CA ASP A 243 -19.83 10.81 -29.25
C ASP A 243 -20.53 9.87 -28.26
N GLY A 244 -21.86 9.97 -28.14
CA GLY A 244 -22.69 9.14 -27.24
C GLY A 244 -22.82 7.68 -27.68
N ARG A 245 -21.74 7.08 -28.20
CA ARG A 245 -21.69 5.71 -28.73
C ARG A 245 -20.85 4.74 -27.89
N ASP A 246 -20.06 5.20 -26.92
CA ASP A 246 -19.09 4.35 -26.19
C ASP A 246 -19.23 4.29 -24.66
N VAL A 247 -20.27 4.90 -24.07
CA VAL A 247 -20.53 4.74 -22.63
C VAL A 247 -21.23 3.41 -22.42
N GLY A 248 -20.51 2.40 -21.89
CA GLY A 248 -21.09 1.12 -21.49
C GLY A 248 -22.16 1.27 -20.40
N GLU A 249 -22.81 0.16 -20.03
CA GLU A 249 -23.79 0.07 -18.94
C GLU A 249 -23.13 0.27 -17.55
N SER A 250 -22.43 1.38 -17.31
CA SER A 250 -21.78 1.68 -16.03
C SER A 250 -22.77 2.32 -15.04
N SER A 251 -22.77 1.83 -13.80
CA SER A 251 -23.46 2.42 -12.65
C SER A 251 -22.72 3.66 -12.11
N GLY A 252 -21.50 3.94 -12.58
CA GLY A 252 -20.68 5.08 -12.16
C GLY A 252 -19.78 4.80 -10.94
N ALA A 253 -19.17 5.86 -10.42
CA ALA A 253 -18.33 5.84 -9.22
C ALA A 253 -19.03 6.50 -8.03
N TYR A 254 -18.82 5.96 -6.83
CA TYR A 254 -19.43 6.45 -5.58
C TYR A 254 -18.38 6.60 -4.48
N ILE A 255 -18.42 7.70 -3.74
CA ILE A 255 -17.76 7.80 -2.43
C ILE A 255 -18.70 7.19 -1.41
N ILE A 256 -18.23 6.18 -0.67
CA ILE A 256 -18.96 5.54 0.42
C ILE A 256 -18.26 5.87 1.73
N ARG A 257 -18.98 6.51 2.65
CA ARG A 257 -18.45 6.97 3.93
C ARG A 257 -18.86 6.01 5.04
N ILE A 258 -17.90 5.24 5.56
CA ILE A 258 -18.11 4.24 6.60
C ILE A 258 -17.93 4.90 7.99
N PRO A 259 -18.88 4.72 8.92
CA PRO A 259 -18.72 5.19 10.29
C PRO A 259 -17.66 4.37 11.04
N CYS A 260 -16.65 5.05 11.57
CA CYS A 260 -15.66 4.45 12.48
C CYS A 260 -15.07 5.52 13.43
N GLY A 261 -14.87 5.14 14.70
CA GLY A 261 -14.48 6.05 15.76
C GLY A 261 -15.47 7.22 15.98
N PRO A 262 -15.04 8.29 16.67
CA PRO A 262 -15.92 9.41 17.04
C PRO A 262 -16.38 10.24 15.83
N ARG A 263 -17.65 10.12 15.44
CA ARG A 263 -18.22 10.79 14.24
C ARG A 263 -18.29 12.30 14.37
N ASP A 264 -18.43 12.81 15.59
CA ASP A 264 -18.50 14.23 15.93
C ASP A 264 -17.17 14.98 15.77
N LYS A 265 -16.06 14.26 15.47
CA LYS A 265 -14.71 14.82 15.39
C LYS A 265 -13.98 14.43 14.12
N TYR A 266 -13.22 15.39 13.58
CA TYR A 266 -12.22 15.11 12.56
C TYR A 266 -10.93 14.60 13.22
N LEU A 267 -10.46 13.44 12.79
CA LEU A 267 -9.24 12.82 13.31
C LEU A 267 -8.13 12.90 12.26
N ARG A 268 -6.93 13.28 12.71
CA ARG A 268 -5.72 13.19 11.87
C ARG A 268 -5.34 11.74 11.65
N LYS A 269 -4.65 11.46 10.54
CA LYS A 269 -4.21 10.11 10.17
C LYS A 269 -3.38 9.40 11.25
N GLU A 270 -2.60 10.12 12.04
CA GLU A 270 -1.82 9.55 13.14
C GLU A 270 -2.68 8.97 14.26
N SER A 271 -3.94 9.42 14.40
CA SER A 271 -4.88 9.00 15.45
C SER A 271 -5.94 8.01 14.96
N LEU A 272 -5.91 7.61 13.68
CA LEU A 272 -6.92 6.70 13.10
C LEU A 272 -6.65 5.22 13.37
N TRP A 273 -5.42 4.83 13.69
CA TRP A 273 -5.00 3.43 13.81
C TRP A 273 -5.90 2.55 14.70
N PRO A 274 -6.38 3.01 15.87
CA PRO A 274 -7.25 2.19 16.72
C PRO A 274 -8.62 1.85 16.11
N TYR A 275 -9.07 2.62 15.12
CA TYR A 275 -10.41 2.49 14.52
C TYR A 275 -10.39 1.78 13.16
N VAL A 276 -9.23 1.26 12.72
CA VAL A 276 -9.09 0.54 11.44
C VAL A 276 -9.95 -0.73 11.44
N GLN A 277 -10.00 -1.47 12.54
CA GLN A 277 -10.80 -2.71 12.62
C GLN A 277 -12.31 -2.42 12.50
N GLU A 278 -12.81 -1.34 13.13
CA GLU A 278 -14.21 -0.89 13.00
C GLU A 278 -14.54 -0.51 11.54
N PHE A 279 -13.63 0.22 10.87
CA PHE A 279 -13.78 0.57 9.47
C PHE A 279 -13.86 -0.67 8.57
N VAL A 280 -12.98 -1.66 8.79
CA VAL A 280 -12.95 -2.91 8.03
C VAL A 280 -14.28 -3.65 8.17
N ASP A 281 -14.81 -3.77 9.37
CA ASP A 281 -16.08 -4.49 9.59
C ASP A 281 -17.26 -3.76 8.92
N GLY A 282 -17.31 -2.43 9.00
CA GLY A 282 -18.33 -1.60 8.34
C GLY A 282 -18.23 -1.66 6.81
N ALA A 283 -17.01 -1.61 6.26
CA ALA A 283 -16.74 -1.77 4.85
C ALA A 283 -17.13 -3.17 4.34
N LEU A 284 -16.83 -4.22 5.13
CA LEU A 284 -17.21 -5.60 4.82
C LEU A 284 -18.73 -5.76 4.75
N ALA A 285 -19.47 -5.11 5.66
CA ALA A 285 -20.92 -5.11 5.65
C ALA A 285 -21.50 -4.41 4.41
N HIS A 286 -20.92 -3.27 4.00
CA HIS A 286 -21.31 -2.58 2.77
C HIS A 286 -21.06 -3.44 1.54
N ILE A 287 -19.87 -4.04 1.42
CA ILE A 287 -19.53 -4.94 0.29
C ILE A 287 -20.53 -6.08 0.20
N LEU A 288 -20.85 -6.77 1.31
CA LEU A 288 -21.80 -7.89 1.29
C LEU A 288 -23.21 -7.48 0.84
N ASN A 289 -23.68 -6.30 1.25
CA ASN A 289 -24.97 -5.77 0.80
C ASN A 289 -24.91 -5.42 -0.69
N MET A 290 -23.84 -4.77 -1.14
CA MET A 290 -23.68 -4.42 -2.55
C MET A 290 -23.50 -5.64 -3.44
N SER A 291 -22.78 -6.67 -3.01
CA SER A 291 -22.61 -7.91 -3.76
C SER A 291 -23.94 -8.59 -4.05
N LYS A 292 -24.90 -8.52 -3.11
CA LYS A 292 -26.26 -9.04 -3.31
C LYS A 292 -27.05 -8.20 -4.32
N VAL A 293 -27.05 -6.87 -4.15
CA VAL A 293 -27.73 -5.94 -5.06
C VAL A 293 -27.18 -6.05 -6.49
N LEU A 294 -25.87 -6.10 -6.64
CA LEU A 294 -25.21 -6.30 -7.94
C LEU A 294 -25.50 -7.69 -8.50
N GLY A 295 -25.64 -8.70 -7.65
CA GLY A 295 -26.08 -10.03 -8.07
C GLY A 295 -27.44 -10.04 -8.74
N GLU A 296 -28.40 -9.28 -8.20
CA GLU A 296 -29.73 -9.10 -8.81
C GLU A 296 -29.68 -8.29 -10.12
N GLN A 297 -28.82 -7.26 -10.19
CA GLN A 297 -28.73 -6.37 -11.35
C GLN A 297 -27.96 -6.97 -12.53
N ILE A 298 -26.79 -7.56 -12.27
CA ILE A 298 -25.83 -7.96 -13.30
C ILE A 298 -25.32 -9.40 -13.15
N GLY A 299 -25.48 -10.02 -11.97
CA GLY A 299 -24.95 -11.36 -11.65
C GLY A 299 -25.92 -12.52 -11.86
N GLY A 300 -27.10 -12.29 -12.45
CA GLY A 300 -28.08 -13.35 -12.69
C GLY A 300 -28.61 -14.02 -11.42
N GLY A 301 -28.65 -13.30 -10.30
CA GLY A 301 -29.04 -13.82 -8.98
C GLY A 301 -27.89 -14.35 -8.12
N GLN A 302 -26.67 -14.49 -8.66
CA GLN A 302 -25.49 -14.83 -7.88
C GLN A 302 -24.76 -13.59 -7.35
N PRO A 303 -24.20 -13.62 -6.13
CA PRO A 303 -23.52 -12.46 -5.55
C PRO A 303 -22.29 -12.06 -6.39
N VAL A 304 -22.19 -10.78 -6.72
CA VAL A 304 -21.04 -10.23 -7.47
C VAL A 304 -20.02 -9.68 -6.48
N TRP A 305 -18.90 -10.37 -6.33
CA TRP A 305 -17.82 -9.96 -5.45
C TRP A 305 -16.95 -8.86 -6.08
N PRO A 306 -16.28 -8.02 -5.25
CA PRO A 306 -15.27 -7.11 -5.76
C PRO A 306 -14.21 -7.89 -6.54
N TYR A 307 -13.88 -7.41 -7.73
CA TYR A 307 -12.82 -7.96 -8.58
C TYR A 307 -11.43 -7.67 -7.98
N VAL A 308 -11.30 -6.51 -7.34
CA VAL A 308 -10.06 -6.06 -6.69
C VAL A 308 -10.37 -5.06 -5.59
N ILE A 309 -9.56 -5.10 -4.53
CA ILE A 309 -9.54 -4.10 -3.46
C ILE A 309 -8.22 -3.34 -3.52
N HIS A 310 -8.28 -2.02 -3.69
CA HIS A 310 -7.11 -1.16 -3.86
C HIS A 310 -6.96 -0.20 -2.68
N GLY A 311 -5.95 -0.40 -1.84
CA GLY A 311 -5.60 0.50 -0.75
C GLY A 311 -4.69 1.64 -1.19
N HIS A 312 -5.01 2.88 -0.79
CA HIS A 312 -4.20 4.07 -1.03
C HIS A 312 -3.67 4.66 0.28
N TYR A 313 -2.35 4.61 0.49
CA TYR A 313 -1.64 4.90 1.75
C TYR A 313 -1.69 3.76 2.78
N ALA A 314 -0.97 3.93 3.89
CA ALA A 314 -0.70 2.91 4.89
C ALA A 314 -1.95 2.42 5.66
N ASP A 315 -2.84 3.33 6.04
CA ASP A 315 -4.07 3.04 6.79
C ASP A 315 -5.11 2.30 5.93
N ALA A 316 -5.27 2.74 4.69
CA ALA A 316 -6.10 2.07 3.69
C ALA A 316 -5.49 0.74 3.24
N GLY A 317 -4.15 0.64 3.17
CA GLY A 317 -3.45 -0.60 2.87
C GLY A 317 -3.70 -1.67 3.91
N ASP A 318 -3.62 -1.32 5.19
CA ASP A 318 -3.97 -2.20 6.31
C ASP A 318 -5.43 -2.68 6.23
N SER A 319 -6.35 -1.73 6.01
CA SER A 319 -7.78 -2.02 5.83
C SER A 319 -8.02 -2.96 4.64
N ALA A 320 -7.34 -2.71 3.51
CA ALA A 320 -7.44 -3.52 2.30
C ALA A 320 -6.88 -4.93 2.50
N ALA A 321 -5.79 -5.09 3.26
CA ALA A 321 -5.23 -6.40 3.59
C ALA A 321 -6.20 -7.26 4.39
N LEU A 322 -6.85 -6.65 5.40
CA LEU A 322 -7.84 -7.34 6.23
C LEU A 322 -9.12 -7.68 5.45
N LEU A 323 -9.60 -6.78 4.58
CA LEU A 323 -10.76 -7.04 3.72
C LEU A 323 -10.47 -8.08 2.64
N SER A 324 -9.29 -8.02 2.02
CA SER A 324 -8.80 -9.01 1.05
C SER A 324 -8.72 -10.39 1.69
N GLY A 325 -8.24 -10.49 2.93
CA GLY A 325 -8.23 -11.73 3.70
C GLY A 325 -9.64 -12.25 3.99
N ALA A 326 -10.56 -11.39 4.43
CA ALA A 326 -11.93 -11.82 4.77
C ALA A 326 -12.76 -12.25 3.54
N LEU A 327 -12.59 -11.58 2.40
CA LEU A 327 -13.33 -11.84 1.16
C LEU A 327 -12.61 -12.79 0.20
N ASN A 328 -11.35 -13.14 0.49
CA ASN A 328 -10.44 -13.83 -0.42
C ASN A 328 -10.40 -13.19 -1.81
N VAL A 329 -10.24 -11.86 -1.89
CA VAL A 329 -10.18 -11.07 -3.13
C VAL A 329 -8.76 -10.51 -3.34
N PRO A 330 -8.24 -10.38 -4.57
CA PRO A 330 -6.94 -9.77 -4.82
C PRO A 330 -6.79 -8.35 -4.27
N MET A 331 -5.66 -8.07 -3.65
CA MET A 331 -5.31 -6.74 -3.12
C MET A 331 -4.27 -6.03 -3.99
N VAL A 332 -4.52 -4.75 -4.25
CA VAL A 332 -3.57 -3.81 -4.86
C VAL A 332 -3.22 -2.69 -3.87
N LEU A 333 -1.98 -2.22 -3.87
CA LEU A 333 -1.51 -1.16 -2.99
C LEU A 333 -0.89 0.00 -3.78
N THR A 334 -1.19 1.23 -3.40
CA THR A 334 -0.42 2.42 -3.80
C THR A 334 0.01 3.18 -2.56
N GLY A 335 1.32 3.36 -2.38
CA GLY A 335 1.88 3.95 -1.16
C GLY A 335 1.62 5.45 -1.00
N HIS A 336 1.74 6.24 -2.08
CA HIS A 336 1.74 7.72 -2.13
C HIS A 336 2.86 8.38 -1.31
N SER A 337 3.05 7.98 -0.07
CA SER A 337 4.14 8.36 0.82
C SER A 337 4.45 7.19 1.75
N LEU A 338 5.73 6.94 2.01
CA LEU A 338 6.19 5.78 2.79
C LEU A 338 6.75 6.17 4.17
N GLY A 339 6.36 5.44 5.21
CA GLY A 339 6.76 5.66 6.60
C GLY A 339 8.26 5.53 6.84
N ARG A 340 8.93 4.52 6.28
CA ARG A 340 10.39 4.32 6.42
C ARG A 340 11.18 5.46 5.80
N ASN A 341 10.77 5.94 4.61
CA ASN A 341 11.42 7.06 3.95
C ASN A 341 11.24 8.35 4.77
N LYS A 342 10.03 8.61 5.30
CA LYS A 342 9.77 9.74 6.19
C LYS A 342 10.61 9.68 7.47
N LEU A 343 10.74 8.50 8.08
CA LEU A 343 11.56 8.29 9.27
C LEU A 343 13.03 8.63 9.00
N GLU A 344 13.60 8.12 7.90
CA GLU A 344 14.98 8.42 7.53
C GLU A 344 15.20 9.92 7.26
N GLN A 345 14.22 10.59 6.63
CA GLN A 345 14.30 12.04 6.41
C GLN A 345 14.24 12.84 7.72
N LEU A 346 13.38 12.46 8.67
CA LEU A 346 13.26 13.13 9.97
C LEU A 346 14.50 12.91 10.84
N LEU A 347 15.06 11.70 10.84
CA LEU A 347 16.30 11.39 11.54
C LEU A 347 17.50 12.18 10.98
N LYS A 348 17.60 12.28 9.64
CA LYS A 348 18.63 13.11 8.97
C LYS A 348 18.56 14.59 9.33
N GLN A 349 17.38 15.11 9.69
CA GLN A 349 17.25 16.49 10.16
C GLN A 349 17.84 16.69 11.57
N GLY A 350 18.04 15.61 12.34
CA GLY A 350 18.68 15.62 13.65
C GLY A 350 17.95 16.41 14.73
N ARG A 351 16.70 16.84 14.49
CA ARG A 351 15.93 17.71 15.41
C ARG A 351 15.18 16.94 16.52
N GLN A 352 14.88 15.67 16.29
CA GLN A 352 14.02 14.85 17.15
C GLN A 352 14.61 13.44 17.30
N SER A 353 14.45 12.82 18.47
CA SER A 353 14.80 11.41 18.66
C SER A 353 13.81 10.48 17.94
N LYS A 354 14.18 9.21 17.77
CA LYS A 354 13.29 8.21 17.16
C LYS A 354 11.99 8.06 17.96
N GLU A 355 12.09 8.13 19.28
CA GLU A 355 11.00 8.01 20.23
C GLU A 355 10.05 9.20 20.11
N ASP A 356 10.57 10.43 20.02
CA ASP A 356 9.77 11.64 19.80
C ASP A 356 9.03 11.62 18.46
N ILE A 357 9.72 11.15 17.41
CA ILE A 357 9.13 10.97 16.08
C ILE A 357 7.99 9.94 16.16
N ASN A 358 8.20 8.82 16.86
CA ASN A 358 7.17 7.80 17.00
C ASN A 358 5.99 8.29 17.83
N ALA A 359 6.21 9.02 18.93
CA ALA A 359 5.14 9.59 19.73
C ALA A 359 4.27 10.58 18.92
N THR A 360 4.90 11.39 18.06
CA THR A 360 4.20 12.40 17.24
C THR A 360 3.50 11.80 16.03
N TYR A 361 4.17 10.94 15.28
CA TYR A 361 3.71 10.46 13.96
C TYR A 361 3.20 9.02 13.95
N LYS A 362 3.25 8.31 15.10
CA LYS A 362 2.96 6.87 15.20
C LYS A 362 3.66 6.07 14.11
N ILE A 363 4.92 6.44 13.84
CA ILE A 363 5.64 6.03 12.63
C ILE A 363 5.88 4.52 12.60
N MET A 364 6.08 3.89 13.75
CA MET A 364 6.30 2.45 13.84
C MET A 364 5.02 1.67 13.49
N ARG A 365 3.85 2.16 13.93
CA ARG A 365 2.55 1.57 13.59
C ARG A 365 2.27 1.69 12.09
N ARG A 366 2.59 2.85 11.52
CA ARG A 366 2.49 3.08 10.08
C ARG A 366 3.38 2.12 9.28
N ILE A 367 4.64 1.95 9.69
CA ILE A 367 5.57 1.05 9.00
C ILE A 367 5.07 -0.39 9.04
N GLU A 368 4.56 -0.87 10.17
CA GLU A 368 3.99 -2.23 10.23
C GLU A 368 2.75 -2.38 9.35
N ALA A 369 1.90 -1.34 9.26
CA ALA A 369 0.75 -1.31 8.35
C ALA A 369 1.18 -1.48 6.88
N GLU A 370 2.24 -0.77 6.48
CA GLU A 370 2.82 -0.83 5.13
C GLU A 370 3.46 -2.20 4.87
N GLU A 371 4.13 -2.82 5.86
CA GLU A 371 4.69 -4.17 5.74
C GLU A 371 3.58 -5.23 5.62
N LEU A 372 2.52 -5.16 6.43
CA LEU A 372 1.35 -6.03 6.32
C LEU A 372 0.68 -5.89 4.93
N SER A 373 0.61 -4.66 4.43
CA SER A 373 0.08 -4.39 3.09
C SER A 373 0.94 -5.04 2.01
N LEU A 374 2.27 -5.04 2.14
CA LEU A 374 3.18 -5.74 1.22
C LEU A 374 3.05 -7.26 1.31
N ASP A 375 2.77 -7.79 2.50
CA ASP A 375 2.57 -9.22 2.71
C ASP A 375 1.32 -9.72 1.97
N ALA A 376 0.23 -8.94 2.00
CA ALA A 376 -1.05 -9.28 1.37
C ALA A 376 -1.13 -8.89 -0.12
N ALA A 377 -0.42 -7.84 -0.57
CA ALA A 377 -0.56 -7.30 -1.92
C ALA A 377 -0.13 -8.29 -3.03
N GLU A 378 -0.95 -8.34 -4.08
CA GLU A 378 -0.57 -9.00 -5.33
C GLU A 378 0.24 -8.07 -6.23
N LEU A 379 -0.17 -6.81 -6.25
CA LEU A 379 0.39 -5.76 -7.07
C LEU A 379 0.58 -4.50 -6.23
N VAL A 380 1.73 -3.87 -6.38
CA VAL A 380 2.01 -2.55 -5.81
C VAL A 380 2.27 -1.60 -6.96
N ILE A 381 1.46 -0.55 -7.03
CA ILE A 381 1.53 0.47 -8.08
C ILE A 381 2.32 1.64 -7.55
N THR A 382 3.36 2.01 -8.29
CA THR A 382 4.21 3.17 -8.02
C THR A 382 4.14 4.17 -9.16
N SER A 383 4.42 5.43 -8.86
CA SER A 383 4.44 6.48 -9.90
C SER A 383 5.75 6.47 -10.68
N THR A 384 6.84 6.05 -10.03
CA THR A 384 8.19 6.04 -10.62
C THR A 384 8.93 4.74 -10.29
N LYS A 385 9.99 4.46 -11.04
CA LYS A 385 10.90 3.36 -10.78
C LYS A 385 11.80 3.63 -9.56
N GLN A 386 12.15 4.90 -9.34
CA GLN A 386 12.91 5.31 -8.15
C GLN A 386 12.15 4.98 -6.86
N GLU A 387 10.83 5.16 -6.85
CA GLU A 387 9.98 4.77 -5.72
C GLU A 387 10.16 3.28 -5.38
N ILE A 388 10.24 2.40 -6.39
CA ILE A 388 10.45 0.96 -6.20
C ILE A 388 11.84 0.68 -5.60
N GLU A 389 12.89 1.25 -6.19
CA GLU A 389 14.27 0.89 -5.86
C GLU A 389 14.76 1.54 -4.56
N GLU A 390 14.41 2.81 -4.32
CA GLU A 390 14.93 3.60 -3.20
C GLU A 390 13.98 3.71 -2.01
N GLN A 391 12.66 3.71 -2.23
CA GLN A 391 11.70 3.88 -1.14
C GLN A 391 11.15 2.54 -0.67
N TRP A 392 10.51 1.77 -1.56
CA TRP A 392 10.07 0.40 -1.26
C TRP A 392 11.25 -0.53 -0.99
N GLY A 393 12.40 -0.26 -1.59
CA GLY A 393 13.67 -0.90 -1.25
C GLY A 393 14.10 -0.74 0.20
N LEU A 394 13.45 0.11 1.02
CA LEU A 394 13.72 0.19 2.47
C LEU A 394 12.92 -0.84 3.29
N TYR A 395 11.90 -1.48 2.72
CA TYR A 395 11.01 -2.41 3.44
C TYR A 395 11.62 -3.81 3.55
N ASP A 396 11.16 -4.60 4.54
CA ASP A 396 11.65 -5.96 4.77
C ASP A 396 10.84 -6.97 3.96
N GLY A 397 9.57 -6.66 3.73
CA GLY A 397 8.66 -7.40 2.85
C GLY A 397 8.93 -7.23 1.36
N PHE A 398 10.01 -6.54 0.94
CA PHE A 398 10.35 -6.37 -0.47
C PHE A 398 11.85 -6.27 -0.73
N ASP A 399 12.36 -7.11 -1.64
CA ASP A 399 13.72 -7.02 -2.18
C ASP A 399 13.69 -7.22 -3.71
N VAL A 400 14.18 -6.23 -4.45
CA VAL A 400 14.14 -6.20 -5.92
C VAL A 400 14.88 -7.38 -6.55
N LYS A 401 15.94 -7.89 -5.91
CA LYS A 401 16.73 -9.01 -6.45
C LYS A 401 16.00 -10.33 -6.21
N LEU A 402 15.51 -10.55 -4.98
CA LEU A 402 14.77 -11.77 -4.63
C LEU A 402 13.46 -11.89 -5.42
N GLU A 403 12.72 -10.79 -5.58
CA GLU A 403 11.49 -10.77 -6.39
C GLU A 403 11.74 -11.23 -7.83
N LYS A 404 12.82 -10.76 -8.47
CA LYS A 404 13.18 -11.18 -9.83
C LYS A 404 13.50 -12.68 -9.92
N VAL A 405 14.17 -13.23 -8.90
CA VAL A 405 14.49 -14.66 -8.82
C VAL A 405 13.21 -15.49 -8.67
N LEU A 406 12.35 -15.14 -7.71
CA LEU A 406 11.07 -15.81 -7.48
C LEU A 406 10.20 -15.78 -8.75
N ARG A 407 10.11 -14.63 -9.42
CA ARG A 407 9.37 -14.49 -10.67
C ARG A 407 9.95 -15.33 -11.81
N ALA A 408 11.28 -15.45 -11.89
CA ALA A 408 11.91 -16.29 -12.89
C ALA A 408 11.61 -17.77 -12.67
N ARG A 409 11.60 -18.22 -11.40
CA ARG A 409 11.23 -19.59 -11.02
C ARG A 409 9.75 -19.89 -11.25
N ALA A 410 8.86 -18.99 -10.84
CA ALA A 410 7.41 -19.12 -11.07
C ALA A 410 7.08 -19.26 -12.56
N ARG A 411 7.73 -18.47 -13.43
CA ARG A 411 7.56 -18.60 -14.90
C ARG A 411 8.09 -19.90 -15.49
N ARG A 412 9.00 -20.58 -14.79
CA ARG A 412 9.50 -21.91 -15.18
C ARG A 412 8.66 -23.04 -14.56
N GLY A 413 7.63 -22.73 -13.78
CA GLY A 413 6.85 -23.74 -13.05
C GLY A 413 7.61 -24.41 -11.91
N VAL A 414 8.68 -23.79 -11.41
CA VAL A 414 9.50 -24.37 -10.33
C VAL A 414 8.95 -23.93 -8.97
N ASN A 415 8.87 -24.87 -8.02
CA ASN A 415 8.42 -24.59 -6.67
C ASN A 415 9.29 -23.50 -6.00
N CYS A 416 8.63 -22.57 -5.33
CA CYS A 416 9.24 -21.49 -4.56
C CYS A 416 9.09 -21.72 -3.05
N HIS A 417 8.60 -22.88 -2.62
CA HIS A 417 8.43 -23.27 -1.22
C HIS A 417 7.59 -22.25 -0.43
N GLY A 418 6.50 -21.77 -1.05
CA GLY A 418 5.63 -20.71 -0.54
C GLY A 418 6.27 -19.34 -0.36
N ARG A 419 7.46 -19.09 -0.94
CA ARG A 419 8.07 -17.76 -0.95
C ARG A 419 7.41 -16.87 -1.98
N TYR A 420 7.10 -15.64 -1.56
CA TYR A 420 6.42 -14.66 -2.36
C TYR A 420 6.95 -13.24 -2.09
N MET A 421 6.96 -12.42 -3.14
CA MET A 421 7.20 -10.98 -3.07
C MET A 421 6.18 -10.28 -3.97
N PRO A 422 5.62 -9.13 -3.54
CA PRO A 422 4.63 -8.40 -4.33
C PRO A 422 5.19 -7.91 -5.66
N ARG A 423 4.35 -7.91 -6.70
CA ARG A 423 4.74 -7.40 -8.01
C ARG A 423 4.71 -5.86 -7.99
N MET A 424 5.86 -5.23 -8.11
CA MET A 424 5.94 -3.77 -8.27
C MET A 424 5.78 -3.38 -9.74
N VAL A 425 4.87 -2.45 -10.04
CA VAL A 425 4.64 -1.92 -11.40
C VAL A 425 4.55 -0.40 -11.37
N VAL A 426 5.29 0.23 -12.28
CA VAL A 426 5.18 1.68 -12.52
C VAL A 426 3.95 1.93 -13.38
N ILE A 427 2.94 2.61 -12.82
CA ILE A 427 1.79 3.14 -13.56
C ILE A 427 1.69 4.61 -13.18
N PRO A 428 2.18 5.53 -14.03
CA PRO A 428 2.19 6.94 -13.68
C PRO A 428 0.75 7.47 -13.51
N PRO A 429 0.53 8.47 -12.64
CA PRO A 429 -0.78 9.13 -12.52
C PRO A 429 -1.25 9.67 -13.86
N GLY A 430 -2.56 9.63 -14.08
CA GLY A 430 -3.20 10.31 -15.19
C GLY A 430 -3.30 11.82 -14.96
N MET A 431 -3.34 12.59 -16.03
CA MET A 431 -3.74 14.00 -16.04
C MET A 431 -4.88 14.22 -17.02
N ASP A 432 -5.65 15.29 -16.77
CA ASP A 432 -6.64 15.78 -17.71
C ASP A 432 -5.98 16.64 -18.78
N PHE A 433 -6.17 16.26 -20.04
CA PHE A 433 -5.70 17.00 -21.20
C PHE A 433 -6.82 17.71 -21.96
N SER A 434 -8.05 17.77 -21.42
CA SER A 434 -9.21 18.40 -22.05
C SER A 434 -9.00 19.88 -22.37
N SER A 435 -8.21 20.59 -21.57
CA SER A 435 -7.85 22.00 -21.80
C SER A 435 -6.70 22.20 -22.78
N VAL A 436 -6.03 21.13 -23.21
CA VAL A 436 -4.88 21.19 -24.12
C VAL A 436 -5.38 21.22 -25.55
N ILE A 437 -5.39 22.42 -26.15
CA ILE A 437 -5.68 22.59 -27.57
C ILE A 437 -4.41 22.24 -28.34
N GLN A 438 -4.40 21.11 -29.05
CA GLN A 438 -3.37 20.85 -30.06
C GLN A 438 -3.57 21.84 -31.21
N GLU A 439 -2.78 22.91 -31.24
CA GLU A 439 -2.69 23.77 -32.42
C GLU A 439 -2.08 22.90 -33.55
N GLN A 440 -2.90 22.51 -34.54
CA GLN A 440 -2.40 21.93 -35.79
C GLN A 440 -1.50 22.98 -36.44
N ASP A 441 -0.30 22.57 -36.89
CA ASP A 441 0.67 23.45 -37.54
C ASP A 441 -0.03 24.30 -38.61
N PRO A 442 -0.19 25.63 -38.41
CA PRO A 442 -0.44 26.52 -39.52
C PRO A 442 0.83 26.49 -40.36
N SER A 443 0.70 26.20 -41.65
CA SER A 443 1.75 26.27 -42.66
C SER A 443 2.75 27.39 -42.35
N GLU A 444 4.05 27.05 -42.32
CA GLU A 444 5.21 27.92 -42.06
C GLU A 444 5.09 29.32 -42.69
N THR A 445 4.38 30.22 -42.01
CA THR A 445 4.35 31.63 -42.33
C THR A 445 4.76 32.34 -41.05
N ASP A 446 5.99 32.85 -41.06
CA ASP A 446 6.69 33.60 -40.00
C ASP A 446 5.95 34.90 -39.55
N GLY A 447 4.65 35.06 -39.85
CA GLY A 447 3.89 36.30 -39.71
C GLY A 447 2.89 36.39 -38.54
N GLU A 448 2.51 35.29 -37.87
CA GLU A 448 1.42 35.37 -36.88
C GLU A 448 1.77 36.12 -35.58
N LEU A 449 3.04 36.14 -35.16
CA LEU A 449 3.44 36.90 -33.97
C LEU A 449 3.51 38.42 -34.26
N ALA A 450 3.76 38.80 -35.51
CA ALA A 450 3.68 40.20 -35.97
C ALA A 450 2.22 40.66 -36.13
N ALA A 451 1.32 39.77 -36.55
CA ALA A 451 -0.12 40.04 -36.63
C ALA A 451 -0.77 40.25 -35.24
N LEU A 452 -0.22 39.65 -34.18
CA LEU A 452 -0.74 39.79 -32.82
C LEU A 452 -0.48 41.17 -32.18
N ILE A 453 0.53 41.92 -32.65
CA ILE A 453 0.92 43.22 -32.07
C ILE A 453 0.51 44.41 -32.97
N GLY A 454 -0.19 44.14 -34.08
CA GLY A 454 -0.86 45.16 -34.89
C GLY A 454 0.08 45.89 -35.84
N THR A 455 0.04 45.50 -37.11
CA THR A 455 0.38 46.38 -38.24
C THR A 455 -0.59 46.29 -39.41
N ASP A 456 -1.44 45.26 -39.49
CA ASP A 456 -2.47 45.16 -40.53
C ASP A 456 -3.88 45.02 -39.92
N GLY A 457 -4.82 45.81 -40.43
CA GLY A 457 -6.15 46.13 -39.87
C GLY A 457 -7.19 45.00 -39.75
N THR A 458 -6.79 43.80 -39.36
CA THR A 458 -7.69 42.76 -38.84
C THR A 458 -7.76 42.85 -37.31
N SER A 459 -8.98 42.88 -36.76
CA SER A 459 -9.24 42.93 -35.31
C SER A 459 -8.33 41.96 -34.54
N PRO A 460 -7.49 42.43 -33.61
CA PRO A 460 -6.55 41.56 -32.89
C PRO A 460 -7.35 40.56 -32.05
N LYS A 461 -7.07 39.26 -32.21
CA LYS A 461 -7.49 38.26 -31.22
C LYS A 461 -6.97 38.72 -29.86
N ALA A 462 -7.85 38.85 -28.87
CA ALA A 462 -7.50 39.36 -27.55
C ALA A 462 -6.34 38.54 -26.96
N ILE A 463 -5.18 39.19 -26.77
CA ILE A 463 -4.01 38.58 -26.15
C ILE A 463 -4.36 38.24 -24.69
N PRO A 464 -4.06 37.02 -24.20
CA PRO A 464 -4.23 36.70 -22.78
C PRO A 464 -3.51 37.72 -21.89
N PRO A 465 -4.14 38.29 -20.85
CA PRO A 465 -3.54 39.33 -20.02
C PRO A 465 -2.18 38.96 -19.42
N ILE A 466 -1.96 37.68 -19.12
CA ILE A 466 -0.70 37.16 -18.59
C ILE A 466 0.47 37.31 -19.57
N TRP A 467 0.23 37.30 -20.89
CA TRP A 467 1.30 37.49 -21.88
C TRP A 467 1.87 38.90 -21.80
N SER A 468 1.01 39.92 -21.65
CA SER A 468 1.44 41.30 -21.47
C SER A 468 2.25 41.49 -20.18
N GLU A 469 1.85 40.82 -19.10
CA GLU A 469 2.58 40.83 -17.82
C GLU A 469 3.99 40.20 -17.92
N VAL A 470 4.17 39.19 -18.79
CA VAL A 470 5.50 38.59 -19.07
C VAL A 470 6.31 39.49 -20.00
N MET A 471 5.71 39.94 -21.12
CA MET A 471 6.40 40.70 -22.16
C MET A 471 6.93 42.05 -21.68
N ARG A 472 6.31 42.69 -20.68
CA ARG A 472 6.78 43.98 -20.15
C ARG A 472 8.20 43.95 -19.57
N PHE A 473 8.72 42.77 -19.22
CA PHE A 473 10.07 42.62 -18.67
C PHE A 473 11.13 42.47 -19.76
N LEU A 474 10.74 42.25 -21.02
CA LEU A 474 11.63 41.79 -22.08
C LEU A 474 11.83 42.89 -23.12
N THR A 475 13.10 43.19 -23.45
CA THR A 475 13.43 44.15 -24.52
C THR A 475 13.07 43.60 -25.89
N ASN A 476 13.28 42.30 -26.12
CA ASN A 476 12.86 41.60 -27.32
C ASN A 476 12.02 40.37 -26.96
N PRO A 477 10.68 40.47 -26.91
CA PRO A 477 9.81 39.36 -26.52
C PRO A 477 9.74 38.23 -27.57
N HIS A 478 10.30 38.40 -28.76
CA HIS A 478 10.27 37.39 -29.83
C HIS A 478 11.35 36.31 -29.70
N LYS A 479 12.36 36.51 -28.85
CA LYS A 479 13.36 35.47 -28.61
C LYS A 479 12.73 34.24 -27.93
N PRO A 480 13.20 33.02 -28.24
CA PRO A 480 12.87 31.81 -27.51
C PRO A 480 12.84 31.97 -26.00
N MET A 481 11.75 31.51 -25.38
CA MET A 481 11.56 31.57 -23.94
C MET A 481 12.07 30.30 -23.25
N ILE A 482 13.01 30.44 -22.34
CA ILE A 482 13.36 29.41 -21.36
C ILE A 482 12.41 29.59 -20.17
N LEU A 483 11.45 28.69 -20.02
CA LEU A 483 10.40 28.77 -19.00
C LEU A 483 10.74 27.89 -17.80
N ALA A 484 10.80 28.48 -16.61
CA ALA A 484 10.81 27.75 -15.34
C ALA A 484 9.56 28.11 -14.52
N LEU A 485 8.76 27.11 -14.18
CA LEU A 485 7.54 27.27 -13.38
C LEU A 485 7.66 26.45 -12.09
N ALA A 486 7.91 27.14 -10.97
CA ALA A 486 8.11 26.50 -9.68
C ALA A 486 7.94 27.50 -8.53
N ARG A 487 7.68 27.01 -7.31
CA ARG A 487 7.75 27.86 -6.11
C ARG A 487 9.20 28.32 -5.87
N PRO A 488 9.44 29.49 -5.25
CA PRO A 488 10.77 29.99 -4.91
C PRO A 488 11.35 29.25 -3.69
N ASP A 489 11.41 27.92 -3.76
CA ASP A 489 11.94 27.04 -2.72
C ASP A 489 13.40 26.68 -3.05
N PRO A 490 14.32 26.64 -2.08
CA PRO A 490 15.71 26.26 -2.32
C PRO A 490 15.88 24.92 -3.06
N LYS A 491 15.00 23.95 -2.83
CA LYS A 491 15.04 22.63 -3.49
C LYS A 491 14.75 22.70 -4.98
N LYS A 492 14.00 23.73 -5.43
CA LYS A 492 13.70 23.96 -6.85
C LYS A 492 14.87 24.58 -7.60
N ASN A 493 15.93 25.01 -6.90
CA ASN A 493 17.25 25.32 -7.48
C ASN A 493 17.23 26.38 -8.60
N ILE A 494 16.31 27.34 -8.50
CA ILE A 494 16.15 28.42 -9.50
C ILE A 494 17.40 29.31 -9.57
N THR A 495 18.11 29.45 -8.46
CA THR A 495 19.37 30.22 -8.37
C THR A 495 20.44 29.67 -9.31
N THR A 496 20.60 28.36 -9.38
CA THR A 496 21.61 27.70 -10.23
C THR A 496 21.26 27.86 -11.71
N LEU A 497 19.98 27.78 -12.06
CA LEU A 497 19.50 28.09 -13.41
C LEU A 497 19.85 29.53 -13.82
N LEU A 498 19.60 30.49 -12.93
CA LEU A 498 19.88 31.90 -13.21
C LEU A 498 21.39 32.15 -13.36
N LYS A 499 22.22 31.47 -12.57
CA LYS A 499 23.68 31.50 -12.70
C LYS A 499 24.13 30.97 -14.06
N ALA A 500 23.65 29.78 -14.43
CA ALA A 500 23.95 29.15 -15.72
C ALA A 500 23.55 30.05 -16.91
N PHE A 501 22.39 30.70 -16.84
CA PHE A 501 21.95 31.67 -17.85
C PHE A 501 22.81 32.95 -17.85
N GLY A 502 23.14 33.49 -16.67
CA GLY A 502 23.91 34.72 -16.53
C GLY A 502 25.34 34.62 -17.07
N GLU A 503 25.98 33.47 -16.89
CA GLU A 503 27.37 33.20 -17.31
C GLU A 503 27.48 32.77 -18.78
N CYS A 504 26.42 32.21 -19.37
CA CYS A 504 26.42 31.77 -20.76
C CYS A 504 25.95 32.87 -21.73
N ARG A 505 26.90 33.64 -22.28
CA ARG A 505 26.61 34.70 -23.27
C ARG A 505 25.85 34.21 -24.52
N PRO A 506 26.23 33.10 -25.18
CA PRO A 506 25.50 32.61 -26.34
C PRO A 506 24.03 32.30 -26.05
N LEU A 507 23.72 31.82 -24.83
CA LEU A 507 22.35 31.53 -24.42
C LEU A 507 21.52 32.81 -24.25
N ARG A 508 22.11 33.87 -23.66
CA ARG A 508 21.48 35.20 -23.51
C ARG A 508 21.21 35.89 -24.84
N ASP A 509 22.10 35.68 -25.81
CA ASP A 509 21.95 36.25 -27.15
C ASP A 509 20.76 35.61 -27.89
N LEU A 510 20.55 34.30 -27.70
CA LEU A 510 19.52 33.53 -28.39
C LEU A 510 18.16 33.49 -27.67
N ALA A 511 18.11 33.55 -26.35
CA ALA A 511 16.88 33.31 -25.57
C ALA A 511 16.63 34.31 -24.44
N ASN A 512 15.37 34.39 -24.00
CA ASN A 512 14.94 35.06 -22.78
C ASN A 512 14.64 34.04 -21.69
N LEU A 513 14.81 34.41 -20.42
CA LEU A 513 14.48 33.55 -19.28
C LEU A 513 13.20 34.03 -18.60
N THR A 514 12.21 33.16 -18.41
CA THR A 514 10.96 33.48 -17.72
C THR A 514 10.79 32.61 -16.48
N LEU A 515 10.71 33.25 -15.31
CA LEU A 515 10.64 32.62 -14.00
C LEU A 515 9.27 32.88 -13.36
N ILE A 516 8.38 31.88 -13.40
CA ILE A 516 7.08 31.94 -12.71
C ILE A 516 7.25 31.39 -11.29
N MET A 517 7.47 32.30 -10.33
CA MET A 517 7.90 32.01 -8.96
C MET A 517 6.81 32.21 -7.90
N GLY A 518 5.61 31.68 -8.14
CA GLY A 518 4.49 31.85 -7.20
C GLY A 518 3.95 33.30 -7.14
N ASN A 519 2.88 33.50 -6.38
CA ASN A 519 2.29 34.82 -6.16
C ASN A 519 2.93 35.50 -4.95
N ARG A 520 3.16 36.81 -5.05
CA ARG A 520 3.75 37.61 -3.96
C ARG A 520 3.15 39.01 -3.93
N ASP A 521 2.87 39.55 -2.74
CA ASP A 521 2.53 40.96 -2.58
C ASP A 521 3.72 41.77 -2.05
N ASP A 522 4.36 41.24 -1.01
CA ASP A 522 5.46 41.84 -0.28
C ASP A 522 6.49 40.75 0.09
N ILE A 523 7.77 41.00 -0.16
CA ILE A 523 8.85 40.03 0.07
C ILE A 523 9.07 39.81 1.58
N ASP A 524 8.88 40.85 2.39
CA ASP A 524 9.12 40.80 3.83
C ASP A 524 8.07 39.97 4.58
N LYS A 525 6.91 39.76 3.96
CA LYS A 525 5.81 38.93 4.50
C LYS A 525 5.90 37.47 4.06
N MET A 526 6.86 37.10 3.22
CA MET A 526 7.04 35.73 2.75
C MET A 526 7.73 34.87 3.83
N SER A 527 7.64 33.54 3.69
CA SER A 527 8.45 32.65 4.53
C SER A 527 9.94 32.93 4.31
N SER A 528 10.76 32.79 5.36
CA SER A 528 12.19 33.13 5.32
C SER A 528 12.96 32.44 4.20
N GLY A 529 12.62 31.17 3.90
CA GLY A 529 13.19 30.43 2.77
C GLY A 529 12.82 31.02 1.41
N ASN A 530 11.53 31.31 1.19
CA ASN A 530 11.06 31.84 -0.09
C ASN A 530 11.55 33.27 -0.33
N ALA A 531 11.53 34.11 0.71
CA ALA A 531 12.06 35.46 0.67
C ALA A 531 13.56 35.48 0.33
N SER A 532 14.34 34.57 0.94
CA SER A 532 15.78 34.45 0.70
C SER A 532 16.09 34.05 -0.75
N VAL A 533 15.38 33.06 -1.32
CA VAL A 533 15.55 32.66 -2.72
C VAL A 533 15.22 33.82 -3.65
N LEU A 534 14.08 34.47 -3.45
CA LEU A 534 13.67 35.59 -4.31
C LEU A 534 14.63 36.77 -4.22
N THR A 535 15.09 37.12 -3.02
CA THR A 535 16.11 38.17 -2.81
C THR A 535 17.40 37.82 -3.52
N THR A 536 17.81 36.55 -3.49
CA THR A 536 19.01 36.06 -4.19
C THR A 536 18.83 36.17 -5.71
N VAL A 537 17.67 35.78 -6.24
CA VAL A 537 17.34 35.95 -7.66
C VAL A 537 17.46 37.42 -8.10
N LEU A 538 16.91 38.36 -7.33
CA LEU A 538 17.02 39.79 -7.64
C LEU A 538 18.48 40.29 -7.63
N LYS A 539 19.26 39.89 -6.62
CA LYS A 539 20.71 40.20 -6.54
C LYS A 539 21.49 39.65 -7.74
N MET A 540 21.12 38.47 -8.22
CA MET A 540 21.78 37.84 -9.37
C MET A 540 21.40 38.50 -10.69
N ILE A 541 20.14 38.91 -10.86
CA ILE A 541 19.70 39.69 -12.04
C ILE A 541 20.53 40.97 -12.15
N ASP A 542 20.74 41.66 -11.04
CA ASP A 542 21.58 42.85 -10.96
C ASP A 542 23.06 42.53 -11.25
N LYS A 543 23.62 41.52 -10.58
CA LYS A 543 25.02 41.08 -10.74
C LYS A 543 25.41 40.76 -12.19
N TYR A 544 24.52 40.09 -12.93
CA TYR A 544 24.79 39.64 -14.30
C TYR A 544 24.24 40.60 -15.39
N ASP A 545 23.67 41.74 -14.99
CA ASP A 545 23.02 42.73 -15.85
C ASP A 545 22.01 42.08 -16.80
N LEU A 546 20.97 41.46 -16.21
CA LEU A 546 19.95 40.67 -16.93
C LEU A 546 18.64 41.43 -17.17
N TYR A 547 18.64 42.75 -16.98
CA TYR A 547 17.49 43.61 -17.25
C TYR A 547 17.09 43.52 -18.73
N GLY A 548 15.80 43.35 -19.02
CA GLY A 548 15.31 43.17 -20.40
C GLY A 548 15.45 41.74 -20.96
N LEU A 549 16.08 40.81 -20.24
CA LEU A 549 16.26 39.40 -20.64
C LEU A 549 15.52 38.41 -19.72
N VAL A 550 15.22 38.80 -18.48
CA VAL A 550 14.58 37.94 -17.48
C VAL A 550 13.21 38.48 -17.07
N ALA A 551 12.16 37.68 -17.25
CA ALA A 551 10.80 37.97 -16.81
C ALA A 551 10.44 37.21 -15.52
N TYR A 552 9.82 37.90 -14.56
CA TYR A 552 9.44 37.33 -13.26
C TYR A 552 8.14 37.97 -12.74
N PRO A 553 6.99 37.71 -13.40
CA PRO A 553 5.71 38.33 -13.06
C PRO A 553 5.32 38.11 -11.60
N LYS A 554 4.55 39.05 -11.06
CA LYS A 554 4.22 39.13 -9.63
C LYS A 554 3.03 38.25 -9.25
N HIS A 555 2.05 38.15 -10.14
CA HIS A 555 0.81 37.42 -9.95
C HIS A 555 0.46 36.59 -11.19
N HIS A 556 -0.14 35.43 -10.96
CA HIS A 556 -0.80 34.60 -11.96
C HIS A 556 -1.95 33.83 -11.30
N LYS A 557 -2.96 33.48 -12.10
CA LYS A 557 -4.04 32.56 -11.74
C LYS A 557 -3.73 31.18 -12.28
N GLN A 558 -4.36 30.14 -11.72
CA GLN A 558 -4.21 28.78 -12.24
C GLN A 558 -4.69 28.66 -13.70
N ALA A 559 -5.74 29.40 -14.07
CA ALA A 559 -6.24 29.48 -15.44
C ALA A 559 -5.24 30.11 -16.43
N ASP A 560 -4.26 30.88 -15.94
CA ASP A 560 -3.25 31.53 -16.79
C ASP A 560 -2.11 30.56 -17.17
N VAL A 561 -1.93 29.46 -16.44
CA VAL A 561 -0.79 28.54 -16.61
C VAL A 561 -0.74 27.89 -18.01
N PRO A 562 -1.86 27.39 -18.59
CA PRO A 562 -1.87 26.90 -19.97
C PRO A 562 -1.45 27.97 -20.99
N ASP A 563 -1.85 29.22 -20.78
CA ASP A 563 -1.48 30.34 -21.66
C ASP A 563 0.02 30.66 -21.56
N ILE A 564 0.64 30.51 -20.38
CA ILE A 564 2.09 30.67 -20.21
C ILE A 564 2.84 29.58 -20.99
N TYR A 565 2.40 28.32 -20.91
CA TYR A 565 3.00 27.23 -21.69
C TYR A 565 2.85 27.46 -23.20
N ARG A 566 1.67 27.91 -23.65
CA ARG A 566 1.45 28.29 -25.06
C ARG A 566 2.37 29.41 -25.51
N LEU A 567 2.58 30.45 -24.70
CA LEU A 567 3.50 31.54 -25.03
C LEU A 567 4.93 31.02 -25.24
N ALA A 568 5.41 30.17 -24.33
CA ALA A 568 6.72 29.55 -24.47
C ALA A 568 6.80 28.70 -25.75
N GLY A 569 5.76 27.93 -26.08
CA GLY A 569 5.71 27.13 -27.31
C GLY A 569 5.76 27.99 -28.57
N LYS A 570 5.01 29.09 -28.60
CA LYS A 570 4.97 30.03 -29.75
C LYS A 570 6.29 30.72 -30.01
N THR A 571 7.07 31.01 -28.98
CA THR A 571 8.42 31.58 -29.12
C THR A 571 9.48 30.53 -29.51
N ARG A 572 9.12 29.26 -29.73
CA ARG A 572 10.05 28.13 -29.86
C ARG A 572 10.96 27.97 -28.64
N GLY A 573 10.36 28.17 -27.46
CA GLY A 573 11.01 28.09 -26.16
C GLY A 573 11.22 26.66 -25.64
N VAL A 574 11.80 26.57 -24.45
CA VAL A 574 12.13 25.31 -23.76
C VAL A 574 11.66 25.41 -22.32
N PHE A 575 11.09 24.33 -21.78
CA PHE A 575 10.74 24.25 -20.37
C PHE A 575 11.90 23.66 -19.56
N ILE A 576 12.20 24.20 -18.38
CA ILE A 576 13.24 23.66 -17.51
C ILE A 576 12.76 23.41 -16.08
N ASN A 577 13.09 22.22 -15.56
CA ASN A 577 12.99 21.87 -14.14
C ASN A 577 14.39 21.56 -13.57
N PRO A 578 15.07 22.55 -12.95
CA PRO A 578 16.43 22.39 -12.45
C PRO A 578 16.49 21.85 -11.01
N ALA A 579 15.38 21.34 -10.45
CA ALA A 579 15.29 20.95 -9.05
C ALA A 579 16.39 19.95 -8.62
N LEU A 580 16.86 20.09 -7.38
CA LEU A 580 17.89 19.19 -6.83
C LEU A 580 17.42 17.72 -6.83
N VAL A 581 16.14 17.53 -6.49
CA VAL A 581 15.41 16.27 -6.60
C VAL A 581 13.95 16.59 -6.94
N GLU A 582 13.38 15.92 -7.93
CA GLU A 582 11.96 16.04 -8.31
C GLU A 582 11.25 14.68 -8.17
N PRO A 583 10.38 14.47 -7.16
CA PRO A 583 9.77 13.15 -6.92
C PRO A 583 8.97 12.59 -8.10
N PHE A 584 8.29 13.44 -8.86
CA PHE A 584 7.56 13.04 -10.07
C PHE A 584 7.75 14.08 -11.19
N GLY A 585 7.15 15.26 -11.04
CA GLY A 585 7.29 16.39 -11.98
C GLY A 585 6.09 16.58 -12.92
N LEU A 586 4.89 16.82 -12.37
CA LEU A 586 3.66 17.09 -13.16
C LEU A 586 3.86 18.24 -14.16
N THR A 587 4.61 19.28 -13.78
CA THR A 587 4.90 20.44 -14.64
C THR A 587 5.66 20.08 -15.92
N LEU A 588 6.40 18.96 -15.93
CA LEU A 588 7.06 18.44 -17.13
C LEU A 588 6.04 17.84 -18.10
N ILE A 589 5.06 17.12 -17.58
CA ILE A 589 3.99 16.52 -18.38
C ILE A 589 3.08 17.63 -18.91
N GLU A 590 2.75 18.63 -18.09
CA GLU A 590 1.99 19.81 -18.52
C GLU A 590 2.73 20.56 -19.64
N ALA A 591 4.03 20.81 -19.50
CA ALA A 591 4.83 21.45 -20.54
C ALA A 591 4.87 20.62 -21.83
N ALA A 592 5.07 19.30 -21.72
CA ALA A 592 5.10 18.39 -22.85
C ALA A 592 3.76 18.34 -23.60
N ALA A 593 2.63 18.39 -22.88
CA ALA A 593 1.30 18.43 -23.47
C ALA A 593 1.11 19.68 -24.35
N HIS A 594 1.70 20.80 -23.97
CA HIS A 594 1.70 22.04 -24.75
C HIS A 594 2.81 22.08 -25.83
N GLY A 595 3.53 20.97 -26.05
CA GLY A 595 4.51 20.84 -27.11
C GLY A 595 5.87 21.46 -26.80
N LEU A 596 6.18 21.71 -25.52
CA LEU A 596 7.49 22.24 -25.12
C LEU A 596 8.52 21.11 -24.96
N PRO A 597 9.69 21.23 -25.62
CA PRO A 597 10.87 20.46 -25.25
C PRO A 597 11.29 20.78 -23.81
N MET A 598 11.81 19.78 -23.09
CA MET A 598 12.14 19.93 -21.68
C MET A 598 13.63 19.68 -21.36
N VAL A 599 14.16 20.44 -20.40
CA VAL A 599 15.40 20.12 -19.68
C VAL A 599 15.02 19.80 -18.24
N ALA A 600 15.37 18.62 -17.75
CA ALA A 600 14.97 18.21 -16.41
C ALA A 600 16.13 17.60 -15.61
N THR A 601 16.03 17.68 -14.29
CA THR A 601 16.97 17.01 -13.38
C THR A 601 17.00 15.50 -13.61
N LYS A 602 18.20 14.91 -13.58
CA LYS A 602 18.39 13.45 -13.60
C LYS A 602 18.08 12.77 -12.25
N ASN A 603 17.76 13.56 -11.22
CA ASN A 603 17.49 13.08 -9.87
C ASN A 603 15.97 13.10 -9.61
N GLY A 604 15.28 11.98 -9.84
CA GLY A 604 13.85 11.95 -9.61
C GLY A 604 13.01 11.16 -10.61
N GLY A 605 11.70 11.39 -10.52
CA GLY A 605 10.72 10.99 -11.52
C GLY A 605 10.91 11.56 -12.94
N PRO A 606 11.59 12.70 -13.18
CA PRO A 606 11.83 13.17 -14.54
C PRO A 606 12.57 12.17 -15.44
N VAL A 607 13.36 11.25 -14.86
CA VAL A 607 14.04 10.18 -15.62
C VAL A 607 13.04 9.23 -16.28
N ASP A 608 11.95 8.90 -15.59
CA ASP A 608 10.90 8.03 -16.13
C ASP A 608 10.01 8.78 -17.12
N ILE A 609 9.72 10.06 -16.86
CA ILE A 609 8.98 10.92 -17.80
C ILE A 609 9.76 11.09 -19.10
N HIS A 610 11.06 11.39 -19.02
CA HIS A 610 11.94 11.50 -20.18
C HIS A 610 12.00 10.20 -20.99
N ARG A 611 12.11 9.03 -20.32
CA ARG A 611 12.12 7.72 -20.98
C ARG A 611 10.81 7.45 -21.74
N ALA A 612 9.68 7.87 -21.19
CA ALA A 612 8.37 7.65 -21.80
C ALA A 612 8.07 8.63 -22.94
N LEU A 613 8.40 9.92 -22.75
CA LEU A 613 8.06 10.97 -23.72
C LEU A 613 9.12 11.16 -24.80
N ASN A 614 10.40 10.99 -24.47
CA ASN A 614 11.55 11.31 -25.34
C ASN A 614 11.49 12.74 -25.92
N ASN A 615 11.10 13.72 -25.10
CA ASN A 615 10.85 15.11 -25.49
C ASN A 615 11.86 16.12 -24.91
N GLY A 616 13.08 15.69 -24.57
CA GLY A 616 14.02 16.57 -23.86
C GLY A 616 15.38 15.99 -23.50
N LEU A 617 16.07 16.65 -22.56
CA LEU A 617 17.38 16.29 -22.05
C LEU A 617 17.39 16.22 -20.51
N LEU A 618 18.18 15.30 -19.95
CA LEU A 618 18.40 15.16 -18.51
C LEU A 618 19.75 15.76 -18.10
N VAL A 619 19.79 16.51 -17.00
CA VAL A 619 20.99 17.20 -16.51
C VAL A 619 21.24 16.97 -15.02
N ASP A 620 22.49 17.06 -14.58
CA ASP A 620 22.80 17.12 -13.15
C ASP A 620 22.44 18.52 -12.61
N PRO A 621 21.56 18.64 -11.60
CA PRO A 621 21.16 19.94 -11.08
C PRO A 621 22.30 20.69 -10.37
N HIS A 622 23.42 20.04 -10.05
CA HIS A 622 24.60 20.68 -9.47
C HIS A 622 25.63 21.13 -10.52
N ASP A 623 25.47 20.72 -11.78
CA ASP A 623 26.36 21.10 -12.87
C ASP A 623 25.74 22.24 -13.68
N GLU A 624 26.13 23.46 -13.31
CA GLU A 624 25.71 24.70 -13.96
C GLU A 624 26.01 24.71 -15.46
N LYS A 625 27.15 24.15 -15.87
CA LYS A 625 27.56 24.11 -17.27
C LYS A 625 26.70 23.14 -18.06
N ALA A 626 26.41 21.96 -17.51
CA ALA A 626 25.50 21.00 -18.14
C ALA A 626 24.10 21.59 -18.36
N ILE A 627 23.59 22.39 -17.41
CA ILE A 627 22.31 23.11 -17.57
C ILE A 627 22.38 24.08 -18.75
N ALA A 628 23.41 24.94 -18.79
CA ALA A 628 23.59 25.92 -19.86
C ALA A 628 23.74 25.25 -21.24
N ASP A 629 24.57 24.22 -21.33
CA ASP A 629 24.84 23.50 -22.58
C ASP A 629 23.57 22.79 -23.11
N ALA A 630 22.77 22.17 -22.23
CA ALA A 630 21.52 21.52 -22.62
C ALA A 630 20.46 22.52 -23.11
N LEU A 631 20.33 23.66 -22.43
CA LEU A 631 19.43 24.74 -22.84
C LEU A 631 19.85 25.34 -24.19
N LEU A 632 21.14 25.64 -24.34
CA LEU A 632 21.71 26.19 -25.57
C LEU A 632 21.49 25.23 -26.73
N LYS A 633 21.69 23.92 -26.52
CA LYS A 633 21.47 22.90 -27.54
C LYS A 633 20.02 22.89 -28.04
N LEU A 634 19.04 22.86 -27.14
CA LEU A 634 17.62 22.82 -27.53
C LEU A 634 17.13 24.12 -28.18
N VAL A 635 17.67 25.28 -27.79
CA VAL A 635 17.33 26.57 -28.41
C VAL A 635 18.01 26.76 -29.77
N ALA A 636 19.25 26.28 -29.93
CA ALA A 636 20.02 26.46 -31.17
C ALA A 636 19.66 25.44 -32.26
N GLU A 637 19.41 24.18 -31.90
CA GLU A 637 19.16 23.09 -32.85
C GLU A 637 17.66 22.97 -33.17
N LYS A 638 17.20 23.64 -34.23
CA LYS A 638 15.78 23.61 -34.66
C LYS A 638 15.24 22.20 -34.87
N ASN A 639 16.01 21.32 -35.53
CA ASN A 639 15.57 19.94 -35.81
C ASN A 639 15.30 19.15 -34.52
N LEU A 640 16.19 19.27 -33.54
CA LEU A 640 16.04 18.62 -32.23
C LEU A 640 14.82 19.18 -31.48
N TRP A 641 14.58 20.49 -31.57
CA TRP A 641 13.41 21.12 -30.97
C TRP A 641 12.10 20.56 -31.55
N HIS A 642 12.00 20.46 -32.90
CA HIS A 642 10.83 19.90 -33.57
C HIS A 642 10.62 18.42 -33.24
N GLU A 643 11.70 17.63 -33.20
CA GLU A 643 11.64 16.22 -32.80
C GLU A 643 11.12 16.07 -31.36
N CYS A 644 11.67 16.84 -30.41
CA CYS A 644 11.23 16.83 -29.03
C CYS A 644 9.75 17.23 -28.88
N ARG A 645 9.30 18.26 -29.61
CA ARG A 645 7.89 18.68 -29.62
C ARG A 645 6.97 17.58 -30.13
N TRP A 646 7.33 16.96 -31.27
CA TRP A 646 6.56 15.88 -31.87
C TRP A 646 6.49 14.66 -30.95
N ASN A 647 7.61 14.25 -30.36
CA ASN A 647 7.66 13.14 -29.41
C ASN A 647 6.81 13.41 -28.16
N GLY A 648 6.84 14.64 -27.64
CA GLY A 648 6.00 15.07 -26.52
C GLY A 648 4.52 14.84 -26.82
N TRP A 649 4.01 15.39 -27.92
CA TRP A 649 2.60 15.22 -28.31
C TRP A 649 2.22 13.78 -28.65
N LYS A 650 3.08 13.05 -29.34
CA LYS A 650 2.84 11.66 -29.70
C LYS A 650 2.67 10.80 -28.46
N ASN A 651 3.50 11.00 -27.44
CA ASN A 651 3.57 10.11 -26.27
C ASN A 651 2.82 10.64 -25.04
N ILE A 652 2.27 11.86 -25.06
CA ILE A 652 1.61 12.46 -23.89
C ILE A 652 0.43 11.63 -23.36
N HIS A 653 -0.26 10.92 -24.25
CA HIS A 653 -1.38 10.04 -23.91
C HIS A 653 -0.99 8.95 -22.89
N LEU A 654 0.29 8.59 -22.77
CA LEU A 654 0.81 7.65 -21.77
C LEU A 654 0.62 8.13 -20.32
N PHE A 655 0.43 9.44 -20.12
CA PHE A 655 0.17 10.07 -18.83
C PHE A 655 -1.30 10.50 -18.69
N SER A 656 -2.21 9.90 -19.45
CA SER A 656 -3.65 10.16 -19.36
C SER A 656 -4.34 9.18 -18.41
N TRP A 657 -5.45 9.61 -17.81
CA TRP A 657 -6.27 8.73 -16.97
C TRP A 657 -6.79 7.47 -17.69
N PRO A 658 -7.26 7.54 -18.95
CA PRO A 658 -7.66 6.33 -19.68
C PRO A 658 -6.53 5.30 -19.86
N GLU A 659 -5.31 5.75 -20.17
CA GLU A 659 -4.17 4.84 -20.31
C GLU A 659 -3.72 4.27 -18.95
N HIS A 660 -3.74 5.10 -17.90
CA HIS A 660 -3.54 4.65 -16.53
C HIS A 660 -4.50 3.50 -16.19
N CYS A 661 -5.81 3.70 -16.41
CA CYS A 661 -6.84 2.72 -16.10
C CYS A 661 -6.74 1.47 -16.98
N ARG A 662 -6.40 1.61 -18.27
CA ARG A 662 -6.16 0.46 -19.17
C ARG A 662 -5.00 -0.41 -18.67
N THR A 663 -3.87 0.23 -18.37
CA THR A 663 -2.70 -0.48 -17.83
C THR A 663 -3.03 -1.10 -16.48
N TYR A 664 -3.73 -0.38 -15.60
CA TYR A 664 -4.20 -0.88 -14.31
C TYR A 664 -5.02 -2.16 -14.47
N LEU A 665 -6.10 -2.12 -15.27
CA LEU A 665 -7.00 -3.25 -15.47
C LEU A 665 -6.29 -4.45 -16.11
N SER A 666 -5.39 -4.23 -17.08
CA SER A 666 -4.54 -5.30 -17.63
C SER A 666 -3.67 -5.99 -16.58
N ARG A 667 -3.13 -5.23 -15.62
CA ARG A 667 -2.29 -5.81 -14.55
C ARG A 667 -3.12 -6.54 -13.51
N VAL A 668 -4.28 -6.00 -13.16
CA VAL A 668 -5.23 -6.65 -12.24
C VAL A 668 -5.83 -7.91 -12.87
N ALA A 669 -6.12 -7.91 -14.17
CA ALA A 669 -6.61 -9.10 -14.87
C ALA A 669 -5.59 -10.25 -14.92
N ALA A 670 -4.30 -9.94 -14.79
CA ALA A 670 -3.23 -10.92 -14.67
C ALA A 670 -3.01 -11.42 -13.23
N CYS A 671 -3.70 -10.85 -12.24
CA CYS A 671 -3.72 -11.38 -10.88
C CYS A 671 -4.52 -12.69 -10.83
N ARG A 672 -4.18 -13.58 -9.91
CA ARG A 672 -4.94 -14.81 -9.72
C ARG A 672 -6.25 -14.42 -9.05
N MET A 673 -7.35 -14.51 -9.78
CA MET A 673 -8.67 -14.21 -9.21
C MET A 673 -8.98 -15.23 -8.10
N ARG A 674 -9.46 -14.68 -7.00
CA ARG A 674 -9.88 -15.42 -5.82
C ARG A 674 -11.22 -14.81 -5.43
N HIS A 675 -12.20 -15.66 -5.23
CA HIS A 675 -13.52 -15.29 -4.74
C HIS A 675 -13.99 -16.39 -3.78
N PRO A 676 -14.91 -16.08 -2.86
CA PRO A 676 -15.57 -17.11 -2.07
C PRO A 676 -16.35 -18.03 -3.02
N GLN A 677 -15.87 -19.27 -3.22
CA GLN A 677 -16.49 -20.28 -4.10
C GLN A 677 -17.35 -21.26 -3.31
N TRP A 678 -18.20 -20.77 -2.41
CA TRP A 678 -19.05 -21.65 -1.63
C TRP A 678 -20.26 -22.02 -2.46
N LYS A 679 -20.61 -23.30 -2.49
CA LYS A 679 -21.87 -23.75 -3.07
C LYS A 679 -23.00 -23.19 -2.21
N THR A 680 -23.64 -22.10 -2.64
CA THR A 680 -24.88 -21.60 -2.04
C THR A 680 -26.00 -22.57 -2.39
N ASP A 681 -26.09 -23.69 -1.68
CA ASP A 681 -27.28 -24.53 -1.65
C ASP A 681 -28.33 -23.87 -0.75
N THR A 682 -28.79 -22.69 -1.15
CA THR A 682 -30.00 -22.06 -0.61
C THR A 682 -31.10 -22.25 -1.64
N PRO A 683 -32.23 -22.90 -1.30
CA PRO A 683 -33.36 -22.95 -2.21
C PRO A 683 -33.88 -21.52 -2.39
N VAL A 684 -33.61 -20.95 -3.57
CA VAL A 684 -34.39 -19.85 -4.13
C VAL A 684 -35.75 -20.45 -4.51
N ASP A 685 -36.83 -19.74 -4.25
CA ASP A 685 -38.20 -20.12 -4.65
C ASP A 685 -38.22 -20.78 -6.04
N ASP A 686 -38.92 -21.91 -6.13
CA ASP A 686 -39.10 -22.71 -7.35
C ASP A 686 -39.52 -21.85 -8.56
N THR A 687 -38.55 -21.47 -9.39
CA THR A 687 -38.76 -21.24 -10.82
C THR A 687 -37.58 -21.82 -11.57
N VAL A 688 -37.84 -22.95 -12.22
CA VAL A 688 -36.89 -23.67 -13.07
C VAL A 688 -36.45 -22.77 -14.22
N VAL A 689 -35.17 -22.42 -14.26
CA VAL A 689 -34.49 -21.93 -15.46
C VAL A 689 -33.39 -22.94 -15.77
N GLU A 690 -33.49 -23.58 -16.93
CA GLU A 690 -32.51 -24.52 -17.45
C GLU A 690 -31.12 -23.87 -17.54
N GLU A 691 -30.15 -24.42 -16.80
CA GLU A 691 -28.75 -23.99 -16.88
C GLU A 691 -28.10 -24.45 -18.18
N SER A 692 -27.55 -23.47 -18.91
CA SER A 692 -26.64 -23.64 -20.03
C SER A 692 -25.30 -24.21 -19.54
N MET A 693 -25.07 -25.49 -19.81
CA MET A 693 -23.79 -26.18 -19.62
C MET A 693 -22.70 -25.56 -20.51
N GLY A 694 -21.83 -24.73 -19.92
CA GLY A 694 -20.72 -24.17 -20.67
C GLY A 694 -19.75 -23.26 -19.89
N ASP A 695 -19.28 -23.64 -18.70
CA ASP A 695 -18.04 -23.02 -18.18
C ASP A 695 -17.26 -23.81 -17.10
N SER A 696 -17.48 -25.12 -16.97
CA SER A 696 -16.73 -25.94 -15.99
C SER A 696 -15.79 -26.89 -16.71
N LEU A 697 -14.67 -26.37 -17.24
CA LEU A 697 -13.54 -27.19 -17.71
C LEU A 697 -12.22 -26.42 -17.89
N LYS A 698 -11.92 -25.41 -17.05
CA LYS A 698 -10.60 -24.73 -17.07
C LYS A 698 -9.66 -25.06 -15.91
N ASP A 699 -10.10 -25.76 -14.86
CA ASP A 699 -9.29 -25.93 -13.64
C ASP A 699 -8.91 -27.38 -13.26
N VAL A 700 -8.74 -28.29 -14.23
CA VAL A 700 -8.28 -29.68 -13.94
C VAL A 700 -7.05 -30.11 -14.75
N HIS A 701 -6.20 -29.17 -15.16
CA HIS A 701 -4.89 -29.52 -15.72
C HIS A 701 -3.74 -28.90 -14.93
N ASP A 702 -3.47 -29.45 -13.76
CA ASP A 702 -2.11 -29.36 -13.18
C ASP A 702 -1.65 -30.61 -12.39
N MET A 703 -2.30 -31.76 -12.59
CA MET A 703 -1.76 -33.05 -12.13
C MET A 703 -2.01 -34.14 -13.17
N SER A 704 -1.09 -34.32 -14.11
CA SER A 704 -0.71 -35.65 -14.62
C SER A 704 0.41 -35.58 -15.66
N LEU A 705 1.44 -36.37 -15.38
CA LEU A 705 2.51 -36.91 -16.23
C LEU A 705 2.34 -36.72 -17.75
N ARG A 706 3.25 -35.93 -18.36
CA ARG A 706 3.44 -35.91 -19.82
C ARG A 706 4.42 -37.01 -20.24
N LEU A 707 3.90 -38.06 -20.86
CA LEU A 707 4.64 -38.87 -21.82
C LEU A 707 4.57 -38.18 -23.19
N SER A 708 5.74 -38.01 -23.78
CA SER A 708 5.99 -37.39 -25.09
C SER A 708 5.62 -38.33 -26.24
N VAL A 709 4.86 -37.86 -27.23
CA VAL A 709 4.99 -38.28 -28.64
C VAL A 709 4.63 -37.08 -29.54
N ASP A 710 5.56 -36.74 -30.44
CA ASP A 710 5.47 -35.71 -31.48
C ASP A 710 4.40 -36.00 -32.56
N GLY A 711 3.91 -34.96 -33.24
CA GLY A 711 3.25 -35.12 -34.54
C GLY A 711 2.34 -33.96 -35.01
N ASP A 712 2.94 -32.97 -35.67
CA ASP A 712 2.48 -32.13 -36.79
C ASP A 712 1.10 -31.45 -36.87
N LYS A 713 1.17 -30.16 -37.24
CA LYS A 713 0.11 -29.20 -37.55
C LYS A 713 -0.54 -29.46 -38.92
N ILE A 714 -1.88 -29.35 -39.00
CA ILE A 714 -2.58 -28.82 -40.19
C ILE A 714 -3.77 -27.94 -39.75
N SER A 715 -3.81 -26.72 -40.27
CA SER A 715 -4.90 -25.74 -40.16
C SER A 715 -5.92 -25.92 -41.29
N VAL A 716 -7.22 -26.00 -40.98
CA VAL A 716 -8.29 -25.70 -41.96
C VAL A 716 -9.49 -25.08 -41.25
N ASN A 717 -9.78 -23.81 -41.58
CA ASN A 717 -11.08 -23.16 -41.34
C ASN A 717 -12.10 -23.72 -42.33
N GLY A 718 -13.28 -24.11 -41.85
CA GLY A 718 -14.43 -24.46 -42.70
C GLY A 718 -15.63 -24.90 -41.87
N SER A 719 -16.65 -24.05 -41.85
CA SER A 719 -18.01 -24.33 -41.36
C SER A 719 -18.64 -25.53 -42.06
N LEU A 720 -19.19 -26.49 -41.29
CA LEU A 720 -20.23 -27.44 -41.72
C LEU A 720 -20.79 -28.19 -40.49
N GLU A 721 -22.11 -28.09 -40.29
CA GLU A 721 -22.91 -28.96 -39.42
C GLU A 721 -22.80 -30.41 -39.91
N ASN A 722 -22.53 -31.38 -39.03
CA ASN A 722 -22.59 -32.81 -39.39
C ASN A 722 -23.16 -33.67 -38.25
N ASP A 723 -24.06 -34.56 -38.66
CA ASP A 723 -24.94 -35.48 -37.92
C ASP A 723 -24.14 -36.65 -37.26
N PRO A 724 -24.44 -37.08 -36.01
CA PRO A 724 -23.62 -38.06 -35.27
C PRO A 724 -23.52 -39.47 -35.88
N ALA A 725 -24.37 -39.80 -36.84
CA ALA A 725 -24.45 -41.14 -37.45
C ALA A 725 -23.30 -41.44 -38.45
N GLU A 726 -22.64 -40.43 -39.00
CA GLU A 726 -21.51 -40.63 -39.93
C GLU A 726 -20.18 -40.89 -39.22
N LEU A 727 -20.00 -40.38 -38.00
CA LEU A 727 -18.77 -40.53 -37.22
C LEU A 727 -18.55 -41.98 -36.76
N GLU A 728 -19.63 -42.72 -36.47
CA GLU A 728 -19.57 -44.14 -36.09
C GLU A 728 -19.11 -45.04 -37.25
N LYS A 729 -19.46 -44.69 -38.50
CA LYS A 729 -19.01 -45.43 -39.70
C LYS A 729 -17.54 -45.18 -40.03
N MET A 730 -17.03 -43.99 -39.74
CA MET A 730 -15.65 -43.62 -40.06
C MET A 730 -14.64 -44.29 -39.12
N VAL A 731 -15.02 -44.53 -37.85
CA VAL A 731 -14.18 -45.21 -36.85
C VAL A 731 -14.14 -46.73 -37.07
N ALA A 732 -15.21 -47.34 -37.61
CA ALA A 732 -15.26 -48.78 -37.89
C ALA A 732 -14.27 -49.26 -38.98
N LEU A 733 -13.71 -48.36 -39.80
CA LEU A 733 -12.77 -48.68 -40.88
C LEU A 733 -11.29 -48.67 -40.46
N LYS A 734 -10.95 -48.09 -39.30
CA LYS A 734 -9.61 -48.15 -38.71
C LYS A 734 -9.67 -49.08 -37.50
N GLY A 735 -9.29 -50.34 -37.70
CA GLY A 735 -9.53 -51.47 -36.79
C GLY A 735 -8.83 -51.44 -35.42
N ASP A 736 -8.97 -50.37 -34.64
CA ASP A 736 -8.55 -50.30 -33.24
C ASP A 736 -9.76 -50.50 -32.31
N LYS A 737 -9.87 -51.72 -31.77
CA LYS A 737 -10.96 -52.13 -30.87
C LYS A 737 -11.00 -51.34 -29.55
N GLU A 738 -9.86 -50.89 -29.03
CA GLU A 738 -9.80 -50.17 -27.75
C GLU A 738 -10.43 -48.77 -27.81
N VAL A 739 -10.26 -48.06 -28.94
CA VAL A 739 -10.82 -46.72 -29.12
C VAL A 739 -12.35 -46.80 -29.31
N SER A 740 -12.84 -47.82 -30.02
CA SER A 740 -14.27 -48.06 -30.20
C SER A 740 -15.00 -48.36 -28.88
N ASP A 741 -14.37 -49.07 -27.95
CA ASP A 741 -14.96 -49.39 -26.64
C ASP A 741 -14.96 -48.19 -25.69
N GLN A 742 -13.97 -47.31 -25.80
CA GLN A 742 -13.92 -46.07 -25.03
C GLN A 742 -15.00 -45.08 -25.49
N VAL A 743 -15.22 -44.95 -26.79
CA VAL A 743 -16.27 -44.07 -27.37
C VAL A 743 -17.67 -44.58 -27.04
N LYS A 744 -17.91 -45.91 -27.10
CA LYS A 744 -19.19 -46.51 -26.63
C LYS A 744 -19.46 -46.27 -25.15
N ARG A 745 -18.42 -46.31 -24.31
CA ARG A 745 -18.56 -46.04 -22.87
C ARG A 745 -18.95 -44.58 -22.60
N VAL A 746 -18.41 -43.63 -23.37
CA VAL A 746 -18.74 -42.21 -23.25
C VAL A 746 -20.15 -41.91 -23.77
N LEU A 747 -20.56 -42.51 -24.90
CA LEU A 747 -21.92 -42.35 -25.46
C LEU A 747 -23.01 -42.97 -24.58
N SER A 748 -22.70 -44.05 -23.85
CA SER A 748 -23.65 -44.67 -22.91
C SER A 748 -23.93 -43.82 -21.66
N ARG A 749 -23.04 -42.86 -21.32
CA ARG A 749 -23.23 -41.93 -20.21
C ARG A 749 -24.04 -40.69 -20.60
N LEU A 750 -24.22 -40.42 -21.89
CA LEU A 750 -24.93 -39.24 -22.41
C LEU A 750 -26.40 -39.51 -22.77
N LYS A 751 -26.88 -40.75 -22.69
CA LYS A 751 -28.30 -41.09 -22.94
C LYS A 751 -29.01 -41.57 -21.68
N LYS A 752 -29.73 -40.66 -21.02
CA LYS A 752 -31.06 -40.92 -20.42
C LYS A 752 -31.71 -39.64 -19.87
N PRO A 753 -32.88 -39.25 -20.41
CA PRO A 753 -33.92 -38.58 -19.64
C PRO A 753 -35.14 -39.49 -19.43
N SER A 754 -36.01 -39.00 -18.54
CA SER A 754 -37.18 -39.61 -17.90
C SER A 754 -38.30 -40.12 -18.83
N ALA A 755 -39.05 -41.12 -18.35
CA ALA A 755 -40.53 -41.20 -18.43
C ALA A 755 -41.02 -42.54 -17.84
N ALA A 756 -41.76 -42.51 -16.73
CA ALA A 756 -42.66 -43.60 -16.32
C ALA A 756 -43.79 -43.09 -15.42
N THR A 757 -44.93 -42.85 -16.07
CA THR A 757 -46.31 -43.24 -15.72
C THR A 757 -46.86 -42.96 -14.31
N LEU A 758 -47.80 -42.01 -14.25
CA LEU A 758 -48.81 -41.85 -13.21
C LEU A 758 -49.77 -43.06 -13.20
N GLY A 759 -49.85 -43.74 -12.05
CA GLY A 759 -50.91 -44.68 -11.69
C GLY A 759 -51.21 -44.52 -10.20
N ALA A 760 -52.47 -44.23 -9.90
CA ALA A 760 -52.97 -43.91 -8.56
C ALA A 760 -52.93 -45.12 -7.61
N GLU A 761 -52.54 -44.89 -6.34
CA GLU A 761 -53.24 -45.42 -5.16
C GLU A 761 -52.72 -44.79 -3.86
N ALA A 762 -53.66 -44.50 -2.96
CA ALA A 762 -53.47 -43.75 -1.74
C ALA A 762 -52.75 -44.56 -0.64
N GLY A 763 -51.76 -43.96 0.01
CA GLY A 763 -51.11 -44.54 1.20
C GLY A 763 -50.28 -43.53 1.97
N LYS A 764 -50.78 -43.11 3.13
CA LYS A 764 -50.11 -42.27 4.15
C LYS A 764 -48.66 -42.73 4.39
N LYS A 765 -47.68 -41.83 4.31
CA LYS A 765 -46.42 -41.90 5.08
C LYS A 765 -45.75 -40.53 5.19
N GLN A 766 -45.07 -40.37 6.32
CA GLN A 766 -44.57 -39.15 6.95
C GLN A 766 -43.67 -38.29 6.04
N GLY A 767 -43.75 -36.97 6.23
CA GLY A 767 -42.95 -35.99 5.49
C GLY A 767 -41.45 -36.20 5.67
N GLU A 768 -40.78 -36.48 4.56
CA GLU A 768 -39.34 -36.29 4.42
C GLU A 768 -39.09 -34.77 4.31
N ASN A 769 -38.60 -34.20 5.40
CA ASN A 769 -37.92 -32.90 5.37
C ASN A 769 -36.71 -33.04 4.44
N THR A 770 -36.70 -32.31 3.33
CA THR A 770 -35.47 -31.97 2.61
C THR A 770 -34.52 -31.28 3.61
N MET A 771 -33.51 -32.02 4.08
CA MET A 771 -32.57 -31.56 5.10
C MET A 771 -31.54 -30.60 4.49
N ASN A 772 -31.42 -29.40 5.08
CA ASN A 772 -30.44 -28.39 4.68
C ASN A 772 -29.00 -28.85 4.96
N LYS A 773 -28.09 -28.62 4.01
CA LYS A 773 -26.67 -29.05 4.03
C LYS A 773 -25.80 -28.35 5.09
N TYR A 774 -26.21 -27.16 5.52
CA TYR A 774 -25.54 -26.36 6.57
C TYR A 774 -26.56 -25.97 7.65
N PRO A 775 -26.14 -25.60 8.87
CA PRO A 775 -27.10 -25.34 9.93
C PRO A 775 -27.96 -24.14 9.51
N VAL A 776 -29.26 -24.19 9.81
CA VAL A 776 -30.22 -23.14 9.41
C VAL A 776 -30.02 -21.89 10.30
N LEU A 777 -28.86 -21.26 10.15
CA LEU A 777 -28.35 -20.21 11.05
C LEU A 777 -28.92 -18.82 10.76
N TRP A 778 -29.68 -18.64 9.68
CA TRP A 778 -30.48 -17.42 9.45
C TRP A 778 -31.50 -17.16 10.59
N ARG A 779 -31.81 -18.19 11.40
CA ARG A 779 -32.61 -18.02 12.62
C ARG A 779 -31.83 -17.42 13.79
N ARG A 780 -30.50 -17.42 13.79
CA ARG A 780 -29.69 -16.82 14.86
C ARG A 780 -29.42 -15.35 14.52
N ARG A 781 -29.78 -14.45 15.43
CA ARG A 781 -29.57 -13.00 15.30
C ARG A 781 -28.34 -12.49 16.05
N LYS A 782 -27.78 -13.29 16.96
CA LYS A 782 -26.61 -12.96 17.79
C LYS A 782 -25.69 -14.17 17.90
N LEU A 783 -24.37 -13.94 17.94
CA LEU A 783 -23.36 -14.97 18.15
C LEU A 783 -22.46 -14.59 19.32
N PHE A 784 -22.32 -15.48 20.29
CA PHE A 784 -21.41 -15.33 21.43
C PHE A 784 -20.15 -16.14 21.18
N VAL A 785 -19.04 -15.47 20.92
CA VAL A 785 -17.72 -16.05 20.71
C VAL A 785 -16.97 -16.07 22.04
N ILE A 786 -16.70 -17.26 22.57
CA ILE A 786 -15.92 -17.45 23.78
C ILE A 786 -14.45 -17.66 23.38
N ALA A 787 -13.60 -16.67 23.65
CA ALA A 787 -12.18 -16.67 23.31
C ALA A 787 -11.32 -16.49 24.57
N LEU A 788 -11.41 -17.46 25.48
CA LEU A 788 -10.71 -17.44 26.75
C LEU A 788 -9.36 -18.15 26.62
N ASP A 789 -8.28 -17.49 27.05
CA ASP A 789 -6.93 -18.04 26.98
C ASP A 789 -6.45 -18.50 28.38
N CYS A 790 -7.28 -19.28 29.07
CA CYS A 790 -7.02 -19.77 30.44
C CYS A 790 -6.19 -21.06 30.45
N TYR A 791 -4.87 -20.91 30.55
CA TYR A 791 -3.94 -22.04 30.56
C TYR A 791 -3.04 -22.06 31.80
N ASP A 792 -2.63 -23.25 32.23
CA ASP A 792 -1.65 -23.46 33.29
C ASP A 792 -0.19 -23.19 32.82
N ASP A 793 0.78 -23.37 33.71
CA ASP A 793 2.22 -23.17 33.39
C ASP A 793 2.79 -24.19 32.39
N HIS A 794 2.05 -25.26 32.10
CA HIS A 794 2.37 -26.26 31.09
C HIS A 794 1.55 -26.07 29.80
N GLY A 795 0.75 -24.99 29.73
CA GLY A 795 -0.11 -24.68 28.61
C GLY A 795 -1.40 -25.50 28.56
N LYS A 796 -1.74 -26.32 29.55
CA LYS A 796 -3.00 -27.08 29.57
C LYS A 796 -4.17 -26.21 30.03
N PRO A 797 -5.40 -26.44 29.54
CA PRO A 797 -6.56 -25.65 29.94
C PRO A 797 -6.88 -25.80 31.44
N GLU A 798 -7.09 -24.69 32.14
CA GLU A 798 -7.49 -24.70 33.55
C GLU A 798 -8.98 -25.03 33.72
N SER A 799 -9.38 -25.61 34.86
CA SER A 799 -10.80 -25.89 35.17
C SER A 799 -11.69 -24.64 35.21
N LYS A 800 -11.10 -23.47 35.49
CA LYS A 800 -11.80 -22.17 35.43
C LYS A 800 -12.36 -21.87 34.04
N MET A 801 -11.68 -22.31 32.98
CA MET A 801 -12.14 -22.13 31.61
C MET A 801 -13.52 -22.77 31.40
N LEU A 802 -13.70 -24.00 31.88
CA LEU A 802 -14.96 -24.73 31.81
C LEU A 802 -16.06 -24.04 32.63
N GLN A 803 -15.71 -23.57 33.83
CA GLN A 803 -16.66 -22.86 34.69
C GLN A 803 -17.20 -21.61 33.98
N VAL A 804 -16.34 -20.81 33.36
CA VAL A 804 -16.76 -19.60 32.65
C VAL A 804 -17.60 -19.93 31.42
N ILE A 805 -17.27 -20.98 30.66
CA ILE A 805 -18.11 -21.43 29.53
C ILE A 805 -19.53 -21.77 30.02
N GLN A 806 -19.65 -22.53 31.11
CA GLN A 806 -20.94 -22.90 31.69
C GLN A 806 -21.71 -21.68 32.23
N GLU A 807 -21.05 -20.77 32.92
CA GLU A 807 -21.67 -19.53 33.42
C GLU A 807 -22.10 -18.60 32.28
N THR A 808 -21.35 -18.55 31.18
CA THR A 808 -21.73 -17.81 29.97
C THR A 808 -22.98 -18.40 29.33
N PHE A 809 -23.07 -19.74 29.21
CA PHE A 809 -24.28 -20.40 28.74
C PHE A 809 -25.48 -20.10 29.63
N LYS A 810 -25.32 -20.16 30.96
CA LYS A 810 -26.38 -19.80 31.91
C LYS A 810 -26.81 -18.35 31.73
N ALA A 811 -25.87 -17.41 31.69
CA ALA A 811 -26.14 -15.98 31.55
C ALA A 811 -26.97 -15.66 30.29
N VAL A 812 -26.58 -16.22 29.13
CA VAL A 812 -27.28 -15.99 27.86
C VAL A 812 -28.63 -16.72 27.82
N ARG A 813 -28.76 -17.90 28.43
CA ARG A 813 -30.01 -18.68 28.49
C ARG A 813 -30.99 -18.17 29.56
N THR A 814 -30.59 -17.22 30.41
CA THR A 814 -31.46 -16.64 31.46
C THR A 814 -32.61 -15.83 30.86
N ASP A 815 -32.46 -15.29 29.64
CA ASP A 815 -33.54 -14.67 28.87
C ASP A 815 -34.09 -15.66 27.82
N PRO A 816 -35.30 -16.24 28.02
CA PRO A 816 -35.88 -17.24 27.12
C PRO A 816 -36.12 -16.72 25.70
N SER A 817 -36.35 -15.41 25.57
CA SER A 817 -36.60 -14.77 24.27
C SER A 817 -35.31 -14.61 23.47
N ALA A 818 -34.20 -14.28 24.14
CA ALA A 818 -32.88 -14.13 23.53
C ALA A 818 -32.23 -15.49 23.23
N ALA A 819 -32.46 -16.50 24.06
CA ALA A 819 -31.85 -17.83 23.94
C ALA A 819 -32.16 -18.53 22.60
N ARG A 820 -33.38 -18.34 22.07
CA ARG A 820 -33.80 -18.96 20.79
C ARG A 820 -33.07 -18.40 19.57
N PHE A 821 -32.62 -17.14 19.63
CA PHE A 821 -31.95 -16.44 18.52
C PHE A 821 -30.44 -16.27 18.75
N SER A 822 -29.89 -16.80 19.84
CA SER A 822 -28.46 -16.70 20.17
C SER A 822 -27.72 -17.98 19.80
N GLY A 823 -26.59 -17.86 19.11
CA GLY A 823 -25.66 -18.94 18.84
C GLY A 823 -24.37 -18.81 19.66
N PHE A 824 -23.59 -19.88 19.73
CA PHE A 824 -22.32 -19.94 20.46
C PHE A 824 -21.19 -20.41 19.57
N ALA A 825 -20.02 -19.76 19.69
CA ALA A 825 -18.78 -20.23 19.10
C ALA A 825 -17.67 -20.28 20.16
N LEU A 826 -16.78 -21.25 20.05
CA LEU A 826 -15.58 -21.36 20.89
C LEU A 826 -14.35 -21.08 20.04
N SER A 827 -13.46 -20.20 20.48
CA SER A 827 -12.25 -19.82 19.73
C SER A 827 -11.01 -19.95 20.58
N THR A 828 -10.10 -20.87 20.23
CA THR A 828 -8.90 -21.19 21.03
C THR A 828 -7.69 -21.54 20.17
N ALA A 829 -6.50 -21.48 20.77
CA ALA A 829 -5.26 -21.97 20.17
C ALA A 829 -5.11 -23.51 20.19
N MET A 830 -6.03 -24.21 20.85
CA MET A 830 -5.98 -25.67 21.00
C MET A 830 -6.41 -26.40 19.72
N PRO A 831 -5.83 -27.57 19.41
CA PRO A 831 -6.36 -28.44 18.36
C PRO A 831 -7.70 -29.03 18.77
N VAL A 832 -8.51 -29.42 17.79
CA VAL A 832 -9.86 -29.97 18.02
C VAL A 832 -9.86 -31.16 18.99
N SER A 833 -8.83 -32.01 18.94
CA SER A 833 -8.70 -33.19 19.80
C SER A 833 -8.54 -32.85 21.30
N GLU A 834 -7.93 -31.71 21.63
CA GLU A 834 -7.82 -31.23 23.01
C GLU A 834 -9.11 -30.53 23.47
N ILE A 835 -9.78 -29.81 22.56
CA ILE A 835 -11.07 -29.16 22.84
C ILE A 835 -12.13 -30.21 23.16
N LEU A 836 -12.22 -31.29 22.38
CA LEU A 836 -13.18 -32.38 22.62
C LEU A 836 -12.99 -33.00 24.00
N LYS A 837 -11.74 -33.31 24.39
CA LYS A 837 -11.41 -33.83 25.73
C LYS A 837 -11.78 -32.84 26.84
N LEU A 838 -11.54 -31.54 26.62
CA LEU A 838 -11.90 -30.50 27.57
C LEU A 838 -13.42 -30.46 27.77
N LEU A 839 -14.20 -30.40 26.69
CA LEU A 839 -15.67 -30.34 26.74
C LEU A 839 -16.27 -31.61 27.37
N GLU A 840 -15.73 -32.79 27.06
CA GLU A 840 -16.11 -34.06 27.70
C GLU A 840 -15.89 -34.02 29.21
N SER A 841 -14.74 -33.51 29.67
CA SER A 841 -14.46 -33.37 31.11
C SER A 841 -15.41 -32.39 31.81
N GLY A 842 -15.91 -31.39 31.09
CA GLY A 842 -16.91 -30.43 31.55
C GLY A 842 -18.37 -30.88 31.41
N LYS A 843 -18.63 -32.08 30.87
CA LYS A 843 -19.98 -32.58 30.52
C LYS A 843 -20.78 -31.64 29.60
N ILE A 844 -20.10 -30.92 28.71
CA ILE A 844 -20.71 -30.03 27.72
C ILE A 844 -20.83 -30.76 26.40
N GLN A 845 -22.01 -30.79 25.79
CA GLN A 845 -22.15 -31.40 24.47
C GLN A 845 -21.57 -30.48 23.41
N VAL A 846 -20.77 -31.03 22.50
CA VAL A 846 -20.10 -30.25 21.44
C VAL A 846 -21.13 -29.62 20.49
N THR A 847 -22.29 -30.27 20.32
CA THR A 847 -23.45 -29.77 19.56
C THR A 847 -24.12 -28.54 20.17
N GLU A 848 -23.75 -28.12 21.39
CA GLU A 848 -24.19 -26.84 21.95
C GLU A 848 -23.50 -25.62 21.30
N PHE A 849 -22.39 -25.84 20.60
CA PHE A 849 -21.70 -24.82 19.81
C PHE A 849 -22.11 -24.89 18.35
N ASP A 850 -22.40 -23.72 17.76
CA ASP A 850 -22.70 -23.59 16.33
C ASP A 850 -21.40 -23.56 15.49
N ALA A 851 -20.27 -23.11 16.07
CA ALA A 851 -18.94 -23.17 15.45
C ALA A 851 -17.80 -23.35 16.46
N LEU A 852 -16.73 -24.01 16.05
CA LEU A 852 -15.46 -24.08 16.78
C LEU A 852 -14.34 -23.52 15.91
N ILE A 853 -13.57 -22.58 16.44
CA ILE A 853 -12.37 -22.01 15.83
C ILE A 853 -11.18 -22.60 16.60
N CYS A 854 -10.37 -23.41 15.93
CA CYS A 854 -9.31 -24.21 16.53
C CYS A 854 -7.93 -23.81 15.97
N SER A 855 -6.87 -24.25 16.66
CA SER A 855 -5.49 -24.08 16.22
C SER A 855 -5.19 -22.63 15.80
N SER A 856 -5.64 -21.70 16.64
CA SER A 856 -5.51 -20.24 16.47
C SER A 856 -6.18 -19.65 15.23
N GLY A 857 -7.24 -20.30 14.75
CA GLY A 857 -7.97 -19.86 13.56
C GLY A 857 -7.49 -20.46 12.26
N SER A 858 -6.65 -21.50 12.30
CA SER A 858 -6.30 -22.28 11.09
C SER A 858 -7.39 -23.29 10.71
N GLU A 859 -8.28 -23.67 11.62
CA GLU A 859 -9.37 -24.60 11.34
C GLU A 859 -10.69 -24.10 11.93
N VAL A 860 -11.78 -24.30 11.18
CA VAL A 860 -13.15 -24.00 11.60
C VAL A 860 -13.98 -25.27 11.47
N TYR A 861 -14.78 -25.58 12.49
CA TYR A 861 -15.65 -26.76 12.54
C TYR A 861 -17.09 -26.37 12.86
N TYR A 862 -18.05 -27.15 12.35
CA TYR A 862 -19.48 -26.96 12.58
C TYR A 862 -20.11 -28.22 13.21
N PRO A 863 -20.18 -28.31 14.56
CA PRO A 863 -20.63 -29.53 15.24
C PRO A 863 -22.09 -29.93 15.03
N GLY A 864 -22.93 -29.03 14.51
CA GLY A 864 -24.37 -29.24 14.31
C GLY A 864 -24.78 -29.82 12.96
N THR A 865 -23.84 -30.20 12.09
CA THR A 865 -24.12 -30.60 10.70
C THR A 865 -23.58 -31.98 10.35
N TYR A 866 -24.45 -32.84 9.78
CA TYR A 866 -24.13 -34.23 9.39
C TYR A 866 -23.03 -34.35 8.33
N GLN A 867 -22.84 -33.34 7.48
CA GLN A 867 -21.73 -33.29 6.49
C GLN A 867 -20.39 -32.87 7.10
N CYS A 868 -20.36 -32.35 8.33
CA CYS A 868 -19.13 -32.03 9.05
C CYS A 868 -18.71 -33.19 9.98
N MET A 869 -19.29 -34.37 9.78
CA MET A 869 -18.90 -35.61 10.45
C MET A 869 -18.40 -36.57 9.38
N ASP A 870 -17.25 -37.20 9.62
CA ASP A 870 -16.74 -38.25 8.74
C ASP A 870 -17.58 -39.54 8.84
N GLU A 871 -17.29 -40.53 8.00
CA GLU A 871 -18.00 -41.82 7.99
C GLU A 871 -17.90 -42.56 9.33
N GLU A 872 -16.94 -42.18 10.19
CA GLU A 872 -16.74 -42.69 11.55
C GLU A 872 -17.39 -41.81 12.65
N GLY A 873 -18.06 -40.72 12.30
CA GLY A 873 -18.72 -39.80 13.23
C GLY A 873 -17.80 -38.78 13.94
N ARG A 874 -16.59 -38.55 13.44
CA ARG A 874 -15.65 -37.53 13.94
C ARG A 874 -15.84 -36.21 13.19
N LEU A 875 -15.61 -35.09 13.89
CA LEU A 875 -15.72 -33.75 13.28
C LEU A 875 -14.66 -33.52 12.20
N CYS A 876 -15.07 -33.09 11.01
CA CYS A 876 -14.18 -32.66 9.94
C CYS A 876 -14.14 -31.14 9.81
N ALA A 877 -12.96 -30.61 9.47
CA ALA A 877 -12.75 -29.18 9.27
C ALA A 877 -13.50 -28.69 8.01
N ASP A 878 -13.87 -27.42 8.02
CA ASP A 878 -14.54 -26.76 6.91
C ASP A 878 -13.63 -26.70 5.66
N PRO A 879 -13.95 -27.43 4.57
CA PRO A 879 -13.11 -27.47 3.37
C PRO A 879 -13.08 -26.12 2.63
N ASP A 880 -14.15 -25.32 2.74
CA ASP A 880 -14.21 -24.01 2.11
C ASP A 880 -13.27 -23.03 2.82
N TYR A 881 -13.22 -23.08 4.15
CA TYR A 881 -12.29 -22.27 4.94
C TYR A 881 -10.84 -22.72 4.73
N ALA A 882 -10.59 -24.03 4.67
CA ALA A 882 -9.26 -24.55 4.36
C ALA A 882 -8.76 -24.02 3.01
N SER A 883 -9.61 -24.05 1.97
CA SER A 883 -9.29 -23.50 0.65
C SER A 883 -9.13 -21.97 0.67
N HIS A 884 -9.87 -21.27 1.53
CA HIS A 884 -9.80 -19.82 1.71
C HIS A 884 -8.45 -19.36 2.26
N ILE A 885 -7.86 -20.11 3.20
CA ILE A 885 -6.58 -19.75 3.85
C ILE A 885 -5.35 -20.39 3.21
N ASP A 886 -5.52 -21.35 2.29
CA ASP A 886 -4.41 -22.09 1.64
C ASP A 886 -3.52 -21.23 0.74
N TYR A 887 -4.01 -20.05 0.33
CA TYR A 887 -3.34 -19.21 -0.64
C TYR A 887 -1.91 -18.82 -0.21
N ARG A 888 -0.92 -19.26 -1.00
CA ARG A 888 0.54 -19.04 -0.79
C ARG A 888 1.07 -19.61 0.51
N TRP A 889 0.37 -20.57 1.10
CA TRP A 889 0.84 -21.25 2.29
C TRP A 889 2.02 -22.18 1.96
N GLY A 890 3.16 -21.95 2.62
CA GLY A 890 4.43 -22.64 2.36
C GLY A 890 4.93 -23.42 3.56
N CYS A 891 4.14 -24.39 4.05
CA CYS A 891 4.40 -25.10 5.30
C CYS A 891 5.85 -25.63 5.42
N ASP A 892 6.35 -26.37 4.42
CA ASP A 892 7.66 -27.02 4.51
C ASP A 892 8.82 -26.01 4.53
N GLY A 893 8.76 -25.01 3.65
CA GLY A 893 9.74 -23.93 3.59
C GLY A 893 9.77 -23.11 4.88
N LEU A 894 8.61 -22.90 5.50
CA LEU A 894 8.46 -22.22 6.78
C LEU A 894 9.06 -23.04 7.91
N LYS A 895 8.77 -24.35 7.98
CA LYS A 895 9.32 -25.25 8.99
C LYS A 895 10.84 -25.23 9.02
N LYS A 896 11.47 -25.43 7.86
CA LYS A 896 12.94 -25.42 7.70
C LYS A 896 13.54 -24.09 8.17
N THR A 897 12.91 -22.98 7.77
CA THR A 897 13.42 -21.64 8.08
C THR A 897 13.28 -21.30 9.56
N ILE A 898 12.13 -21.60 10.18
CA ILE A 898 11.92 -21.35 11.62
C ILE A 898 12.93 -22.15 12.44
N SER A 899 13.14 -23.43 12.10
CA SER A 899 14.15 -24.27 12.76
C SER A 899 15.56 -23.68 12.65
N LYS A 900 15.97 -23.19 11.47
CA LYS A 900 17.28 -22.52 11.25
C LYS A 900 17.41 -21.18 12.00
N LEU A 901 16.32 -20.42 12.14
CA LEU A 901 16.33 -19.14 12.87
C LEU A 901 16.37 -19.30 14.39
N MET A 902 15.88 -20.44 14.89
CA MET A 902 15.76 -20.76 16.32
C MET A 902 16.84 -21.74 16.82
N SER A 903 17.76 -22.18 15.95
CA SER A 903 19.01 -22.84 16.35
C SER A 903 20.06 -21.80 16.78
N SER A 904 20.79 -22.07 17.87
CA SER A 904 21.87 -21.19 18.33
C SER A 904 23.00 -21.10 17.30
N SER A 905 23.47 -19.88 17.02
CA SER A 905 24.66 -19.61 16.19
C SER A 905 25.97 -20.01 16.87
N GLU A 906 25.93 -20.46 18.13
CA GLU A 906 27.10 -20.94 18.88
C GLU A 906 27.12 -22.48 18.95
N GLY A 907 27.65 -23.15 17.92
CA GLY A 907 28.38 -24.44 17.95
C GLY A 907 27.89 -25.63 18.80
N LYS A 908 26.70 -25.60 19.41
CA LYS A 908 26.10 -26.67 20.22
C LYS A 908 24.66 -26.84 19.77
N ASP A 909 24.34 -28.06 19.32
CA ASP A 909 23.05 -28.55 18.86
C ASP A 909 21.95 -28.56 19.96
N GLU A 910 21.66 -27.42 20.58
CA GLU A 910 20.46 -27.28 21.42
C GLU A 910 19.47 -26.32 20.74
N SER A 911 18.52 -26.90 20.01
CA SER A 911 17.38 -26.16 19.47
C SER A 911 16.51 -25.61 20.61
N ILE A 912 16.23 -24.30 20.57
CA ILE A 912 15.37 -23.59 21.55
C ILE A 912 13.92 -24.12 21.50
N ILE A 913 13.54 -24.64 20.33
CA ILE A 913 12.20 -25.15 20.03
C ILE A 913 12.21 -26.65 19.70
N GLN A 914 11.07 -27.30 19.88
CA GLN A 914 10.79 -28.68 19.49
C GLN A 914 9.42 -28.75 18.80
N GLU A 915 9.31 -29.41 17.65
CA GLU A 915 8.04 -29.53 16.92
C GLU A 915 6.99 -30.28 17.75
N ASP A 916 5.82 -29.68 17.91
CA ASP A 916 4.65 -30.28 18.55
C ASP A 916 3.78 -30.96 17.50
N LYS A 917 4.17 -32.18 17.10
CA LYS A 917 3.46 -32.94 16.07
C LYS A 917 1.99 -33.19 16.38
N ALA A 918 1.60 -33.22 17.66
CA ALA A 918 0.22 -33.47 18.07
C ALA A 918 -0.71 -32.29 17.80
N SER A 919 -0.16 -31.07 17.75
CA SER A 919 -0.92 -29.83 17.50
C SER A 919 -0.58 -29.19 16.16
N CYS A 920 0.21 -29.86 15.33
CA CYS A 920 0.41 -29.48 13.94
C CYS A 920 -0.73 -30.03 13.08
N ASN A 921 -1.19 -29.24 12.13
CA ASN A 921 -2.09 -29.66 11.05
C ASN A 921 -1.57 -29.11 9.70
N SER A 922 -2.35 -29.22 8.63
CA SER A 922 -1.96 -28.74 7.29
C SER A 922 -1.73 -27.23 7.24
N HIS A 923 -2.45 -26.45 8.06
CA HIS A 923 -2.46 -24.98 8.08
C HIS A 923 -1.98 -24.38 9.41
N CYS A 924 -1.34 -25.16 10.26
CA CYS A 924 -0.78 -24.73 11.53
C CYS A 924 0.45 -25.55 11.88
N VAL A 925 1.57 -24.85 12.05
CA VAL A 925 2.82 -25.42 12.53
C VAL A 925 3.01 -24.97 13.98
N SER A 926 3.08 -25.93 14.91
CA SER A 926 3.21 -25.68 16.34
C SER A 926 4.55 -26.17 16.88
N TYR A 927 5.19 -25.38 17.73
CA TYR A 927 6.45 -25.69 18.38
C TYR A 927 6.36 -25.51 19.90
N PHE A 928 6.87 -26.46 20.67
CA PHE A 928 7.16 -26.30 22.10
C PHE A 928 8.39 -25.41 22.30
N ILE A 929 8.32 -24.55 23.30
CA ILE A 929 9.41 -23.67 23.73
C ILE A 929 10.06 -24.28 24.96
N LYS A 930 11.32 -24.72 24.85
CA LYS A 930 12.04 -25.35 25.97
C LYS A 930 12.47 -24.33 27.02
N ASP A 931 12.87 -23.14 26.58
CA ASP A 931 13.33 -22.05 27.44
C ASP A 931 12.68 -20.73 27.01
N SER A 932 11.73 -20.27 27.83
CA SER A 932 11.00 -19.02 27.58
C SER A 932 11.89 -17.78 27.63
N THR A 933 13.03 -17.82 28.32
CA THR A 933 13.94 -16.68 28.45
C THR A 933 14.75 -16.41 27.18
N LYS A 934 14.92 -17.43 26.35
CA LYS A 934 15.63 -17.35 25.05
C LYS A 934 14.66 -17.17 23.86
N ALA A 935 13.36 -17.08 24.12
CA ALA A 935 12.35 -16.88 23.08
C ALA A 935 12.51 -15.50 22.43
N ARG A 936 12.48 -15.46 21.09
CA ARG A 936 12.52 -14.21 20.33
C ARG A 936 11.12 -13.60 20.24
N LYS A 937 11.04 -12.26 20.21
CA LYS A 937 9.76 -11.57 20.03
C LYS A 937 9.17 -11.84 18.64
N VAL A 938 7.84 -11.76 18.52
CA VAL A 938 7.12 -12.00 17.25
C VAL A 938 7.58 -11.03 16.16
N ASP A 939 7.74 -9.74 16.46
CA ASP A 939 8.20 -8.72 15.51
C ASP A 939 9.56 -9.10 14.84
N ASP A 940 10.52 -9.61 15.62
CA ASP A 940 11.85 -9.99 15.12
C ASP A 940 11.80 -11.23 14.22
N LEU A 941 11.01 -12.24 14.60
CA LEU A 941 10.80 -13.44 13.79
C LEU A 941 10.07 -13.09 12.48
N ARG A 942 9.01 -12.27 12.56
CA ARG A 942 8.24 -11.79 11.40
C ARG A 942 9.14 -11.03 10.43
N GLN A 943 9.97 -10.10 10.94
CA GLN A 943 10.94 -9.38 10.12
C GLN A 943 11.91 -10.33 9.38
N LYS A 944 12.47 -11.31 10.09
CA LYS A 944 13.41 -12.29 9.50
C LYS A 944 12.77 -13.19 8.44
N LEU A 945 11.50 -13.56 8.61
CA LEU A 945 10.76 -14.33 7.62
C LEU A 945 10.40 -13.47 6.40
N ARG A 946 10.00 -12.20 6.61
CA ARG A 946 9.70 -11.25 5.54
C ARG A 946 10.86 -11.10 4.56
N MET A 947 12.08 -10.89 5.09
CA MET A 947 13.32 -10.77 4.30
C MET A 947 13.64 -12.01 3.44
N ARG A 948 13.12 -13.20 3.81
CA ARG A 948 13.29 -14.47 3.08
C ARG A 948 12.14 -14.78 2.12
N GLY A 949 11.15 -13.89 2.01
CA GLY A 949 9.98 -14.08 1.17
C GLY A 949 8.89 -14.97 1.78
N LEU A 950 9.00 -15.37 3.05
CA LEU A 950 7.97 -16.17 3.71
C LEU A 950 6.96 -15.25 4.41
N ARG A 951 5.68 -15.59 4.31
CA ARG A 951 4.55 -14.80 4.84
C ARG A 951 3.64 -15.70 5.67
N CYS A 952 3.46 -15.37 6.93
CA CYS A 952 2.63 -16.12 7.87
C CYS A 952 2.22 -15.24 9.04
N HIS A 953 1.15 -15.63 9.72
CA HIS A 953 0.80 -15.08 11.02
C HIS A 953 1.49 -15.92 12.11
N LEU A 954 2.25 -15.26 12.97
CA LEU A 954 3.02 -15.87 14.05
C LEU A 954 2.45 -15.46 15.39
N MET A 955 2.23 -16.42 16.28
CA MET A 955 1.76 -16.13 17.63
C MET A 955 2.33 -17.05 18.69
N TYR A 956 2.61 -16.47 19.86
CA TYR A 956 2.83 -17.24 21.07
C TYR A 956 1.48 -17.47 21.74
N CYS A 957 1.24 -18.72 22.10
CA CYS A 957 -0.03 -19.15 22.67
C CYS A 957 0.17 -20.07 23.88
N ARG A 958 -0.92 -20.26 24.64
CA ARG A 958 -0.97 -21.20 25.78
C ARG A 958 0.05 -20.85 26.85
N ASN A 959 -0.01 -19.63 27.37
CA ASN A 959 0.92 -19.10 28.39
C ASN A 959 2.39 -19.14 27.92
N SER A 960 2.63 -18.77 26.67
CA SER A 960 3.96 -18.71 26.03
C SER A 960 4.71 -20.04 25.98
N THR A 961 4.01 -21.17 26.12
CA THR A 961 4.60 -22.52 26.05
C THR A 961 4.74 -23.02 24.61
N ARG A 962 3.95 -22.46 23.69
CA ARG A 962 3.98 -22.83 22.27
C ARG A 962 4.05 -21.62 21.35
N LEU A 963 4.78 -21.79 20.24
CA LEU A 963 4.81 -20.88 19.11
C LEU A 963 4.04 -21.53 17.96
N GLN A 964 3.01 -20.86 17.45
CA GLN A 964 2.25 -21.29 16.29
C GLN A 964 2.51 -20.38 15.09
N ALA A 965 2.62 -20.99 13.92
CA ALA A 965 2.68 -20.30 12.63
C ALA A 965 1.54 -20.80 11.74
N ILE A 966 0.67 -19.87 11.30
CA ILE A 966 -0.52 -20.14 10.49
C ILE A 966 -0.47 -19.27 9.21
N PRO A 967 -1.29 -19.56 8.17
CA PRO A 967 -1.36 -18.75 6.96
C PRO A 967 -1.58 -17.26 7.24
N LEU A 968 -1.06 -16.41 6.36
CA LEU A 968 -1.16 -14.95 6.51
C LEU A 968 -2.61 -14.45 6.65
N LEU A 969 -3.55 -15.09 5.93
CA LEU A 969 -4.97 -14.70 5.90
C LEU A 969 -5.79 -15.36 7.02
N ALA A 970 -5.14 -16.15 7.88
CA ALA A 970 -5.77 -16.82 9.01
C ALA A 970 -5.39 -16.13 10.33
N SER A 971 -6.40 -15.91 11.17
CA SER A 971 -6.27 -15.56 12.58
C SER A 971 -7.61 -15.82 13.27
N ARG A 972 -7.65 -15.79 14.61
CA ARG A 972 -8.92 -15.90 15.33
C ARG A 972 -9.90 -14.77 14.94
N SER A 973 -9.39 -13.55 14.73
CA SER A 973 -10.20 -12.40 14.29
C SER A 973 -10.68 -12.55 12.83
N GLN A 974 -9.81 -13.01 11.92
CA GLN A 974 -10.21 -13.28 10.53
C GLN A 974 -11.20 -14.43 10.40
N ALA A 975 -11.09 -15.47 11.24
CA ALA A 975 -12.08 -16.55 11.29
C ALA A 975 -13.47 -16.03 11.70
N ILE A 976 -13.56 -15.07 12.61
CA ILE A 976 -14.82 -14.41 12.99
C ILE A 976 -15.42 -13.64 11.79
N ARG A 977 -14.60 -12.90 11.04
CA ARG A 977 -15.02 -12.23 9.80
C ARG A 977 -15.46 -13.21 8.72
N TYR A 978 -14.77 -14.34 8.61
CA TYR A 978 -15.18 -15.42 7.72
C TYR A 978 -16.56 -15.95 8.09
N LEU A 979 -16.88 -16.13 9.37
CA LEU A 979 -18.25 -16.50 9.79
C LEU A 979 -19.29 -15.42 9.45
N PHE A 980 -18.92 -14.14 9.42
CA PHE A 980 -19.81 -13.08 8.94
C PHE A 980 -20.09 -13.20 7.44
N VAL A 981 -19.06 -13.28 6.60
CA VAL A 981 -19.20 -13.49 5.13
C VAL A 981 -19.98 -14.79 4.88
N ARG A 982 -19.52 -15.85 5.53
CA ARG A 982 -20.20 -17.04 6.06
C ARG A 982 -21.71 -17.08 5.97
N TRP A 983 -22.26 -16.51 7.04
CA TRP A 983 -23.61 -16.70 7.52
C TRP A 983 -24.47 -15.46 7.32
N GLY A 984 -23.90 -14.37 6.81
CA GLY A 984 -24.57 -13.08 6.70
C GLY A 984 -24.87 -12.41 8.05
N LEU A 985 -24.25 -12.88 9.15
CA LEU A 985 -24.44 -12.35 10.49
C LEU A 985 -23.48 -11.18 10.77
N ASN A 986 -23.97 -9.95 10.75
CA ASN A 986 -23.15 -8.74 10.97
C ASN A 986 -22.27 -8.87 12.23
N VAL A 987 -20.99 -8.51 12.11
CA VAL A 987 -20.01 -8.51 13.22
C VAL A 987 -20.49 -7.66 14.39
N ALA A 988 -21.25 -6.59 14.14
CA ALA A 988 -21.89 -5.79 15.18
C ALA A 988 -22.88 -6.57 16.05
N ASN A 989 -23.38 -7.72 15.60
CA ASN A 989 -24.25 -8.63 16.35
C ASN A 989 -23.48 -9.76 17.05
N MET A 990 -22.16 -9.76 16.98
CA MET A 990 -21.29 -10.71 17.68
C MET A 990 -20.85 -10.15 19.04
N TYR A 991 -20.73 -11.04 20.01
CA TYR A 991 -20.26 -10.75 21.36
C TYR A 991 -19.03 -11.60 21.63
N VAL A 992 -17.87 -10.98 21.89
CA VAL A 992 -16.61 -11.68 22.13
C VAL A 992 -16.29 -11.61 23.62
N VAL A 993 -16.11 -12.78 24.26
CA VAL A 993 -15.78 -12.90 25.68
C VAL A 993 -14.30 -13.27 25.82
N LEU A 994 -13.53 -12.41 26.48
CA LEU A 994 -12.07 -12.48 26.62
C LEU A 994 -11.64 -12.40 28.09
N GLY A 995 -10.40 -12.80 28.36
CA GLY A 995 -9.70 -12.45 29.61
C GLY A 995 -9.12 -11.02 29.56
N GLU A 996 -8.56 -10.56 30.68
CA GLU A 996 -7.82 -9.28 30.75
C GLU A 996 -6.48 -9.32 29.98
N THR A 997 -5.87 -10.49 29.94
CA THR A 997 -4.65 -10.81 29.20
C THR A 997 -4.88 -12.09 28.39
N GLY A 998 -4.05 -12.36 27.38
CA GLY A 998 -4.26 -13.51 26.50
C GLY A 998 -3.08 -13.85 25.61
N ASP A 999 -3.35 -14.63 24.57
CA ASP A 999 -2.36 -14.98 23.55
C ASP A 999 -1.99 -13.73 22.70
N THR A 1000 -0.93 -13.81 21.87
CA THR A 1000 -0.39 -12.59 21.23
C THR A 1000 -1.30 -11.89 20.20
N ASP A 1001 -2.38 -12.55 19.75
CA ASP A 1001 -3.42 -11.99 18.88
C ASP A 1001 -4.60 -11.35 19.66
N TYR A 1002 -4.50 -11.30 20.99
CA TYR A 1002 -5.49 -10.72 21.89
C TYR A 1002 -6.00 -9.34 21.44
N GLU A 1003 -5.11 -8.44 21.01
CA GLU A 1003 -5.47 -7.08 20.61
C GLU A 1003 -6.38 -7.03 19.37
N GLU A 1004 -6.27 -8.01 18.46
CA GLU A 1004 -7.12 -8.14 17.26
C GLU A 1004 -8.54 -8.61 17.61
N LEU A 1005 -8.71 -9.26 18.77
CA LEU A 1005 -10.00 -9.72 19.27
C LEU A 1005 -10.70 -8.67 20.14
N VAL A 1006 -9.96 -7.69 20.67
CA VAL A 1006 -10.56 -6.59 21.44
C VAL A 1006 -11.16 -5.53 20.50
N SER A 1007 -10.47 -5.21 19.41
CA SER A 1007 -10.80 -4.10 18.50
C SER A 1007 -11.72 -4.55 17.36
N GLY A 1008 -12.75 -3.77 17.04
CA GLY A 1008 -13.71 -4.08 15.99
C GLY A 1008 -15.10 -3.54 16.29
N SER A 1009 -16.07 -3.87 15.45
CA SER A 1009 -17.48 -3.50 15.62
C SER A 1009 -18.25 -4.46 16.54
N HIS A 1010 -17.67 -5.61 16.88
CA HIS A 1010 -18.25 -6.56 17.82
C HIS A 1010 -18.23 -6.02 19.25
N LYS A 1011 -19.07 -6.61 20.08
CA LYS A 1011 -19.22 -6.24 21.49
C LYS A 1011 -18.26 -7.08 22.33
N THR A 1012 -17.31 -6.45 23.01
CA THR A 1012 -16.27 -7.16 23.76
C THR A 1012 -16.55 -7.13 25.26
N LEU A 1013 -16.53 -8.31 25.89
CA LEU A 1013 -16.62 -8.50 27.34
C LEU A 1013 -15.26 -8.97 27.87
N ILE A 1014 -14.63 -8.19 28.73
CA ILE A 1014 -13.35 -8.51 29.36
C ILE A 1014 -13.60 -8.99 30.80
N LEU A 1015 -13.24 -10.25 31.08
CA LEU A 1015 -13.33 -10.86 32.40
C LEU A 1015 -12.04 -10.62 33.19
N LYS A 1016 -12.11 -9.83 34.26
CA LYS A 1016 -10.97 -9.52 35.13
C LYS A 1016 -10.52 -10.73 35.97
N ASP A 1017 -9.24 -10.75 36.34
CA ASP A 1017 -8.62 -11.75 37.24
C ASP A 1017 -8.72 -13.21 36.77
N LEU A 1018 -9.03 -13.44 35.49
CA LEU A 1018 -9.23 -14.77 34.95
C LEU A 1018 -7.92 -15.40 34.42
N VAL A 1019 -7.15 -14.65 33.63
CA VAL A 1019 -5.87 -15.10 33.06
C VAL A 1019 -4.73 -14.50 33.87
N LYS A 1020 -3.96 -15.36 34.55
CA LYS A 1020 -2.86 -14.92 35.45
C LYS A 1020 -1.62 -14.43 34.69
N LYS A 1021 -1.34 -15.00 33.51
CA LYS A 1021 -0.14 -14.73 32.73
C LYS A 1021 -0.45 -14.91 31.24
N GLY A 1022 -0.39 -13.80 30.49
CA GLY A 1022 -0.56 -13.78 29.04
C GLY A 1022 0.75 -14.00 28.27
N SER A 1023 0.66 -13.93 26.94
CA SER A 1023 1.79 -14.00 26.00
C SER A 1023 2.13 -12.67 25.33
N GLU A 1024 1.37 -11.61 25.61
CA GLU A 1024 1.53 -10.27 25.04
C GLU A 1024 2.94 -9.67 25.18
N GLU A 1025 3.68 -10.02 26.24
CA GLU A 1025 5.05 -9.56 26.43
C GLU A 1025 5.95 -10.00 25.26
N LEU A 1026 5.69 -11.17 24.65
CA LEU A 1026 6.48 -11.70 23.53
C LEU A 1026 6.09 -11.12 22.17
N LEU A 1027 5.04 -10.29 22.07
CA LEU A 1027 4.58 -9.74 20.81
C LEU A 1027 5.60 -8.76 20.21
N ARG A 1028 5.99 -7.72 20.97
CA ARG A 1028 6.71 -6.57 20.43
C ARG A 1028 8.15 -6.43 20.90
N THR A 1029 8.98 -5.84 20.05
CA THR A 1029 10.36 -5.42 20.40
C THR A 1029 10.40 -4.04 21.05
N LEU A 1030 11.48 -3.73 21.77
CA LEU A 1030 11.71 -2.40 22.35
C LEU A 1030 11.77 -1.34 21.24
N GLY A 1031 10.90 -0.32 21.34
CA GLY A 1031 10.79 0.75 20.33
C GLY A 1031 9.87 0.43 19.14
N SER A 1032 9.06 -0.64 19.22
CA SER A 1032 7.91 -0.87 18.34
C SER A 1032 6.73 0.04 18.71
N TYR A 1033 5.58 -0.14 18.05
CA TYR A 1033 4.35 0.59 18.38
C TYR A 1033 3.70 0.08 19.69
N GLN A 1034 2.79 0.86 20.26
CA GLN A 1034 2.17 0.56 21.56
C GLN A 1034 0.78 -0.06 21.40
N ARG A 1035 0.26 -0.72 22.44
CA ARG A 1035 -1.10 -1.27 22.46
C ARG A 1035 -2.17 -0.21 22.16
N GLY A 1036 -2.01 1.00 22.69
CA GLY A 1036 -2.91 2.14 22.43
C GLY A 1036 -2.95 2.60 20.96
N ASP A 1037 -2.01 2.15 20.12
CA ASP A 1037 -2.03 2.40 18.68
C ASP A 1037 -2.91 1.38 17.92
N MET A 1038 -3.35 0.30 18.57
CA MET A 1038 -4.21 -0.75 18.00
C MET A 1038 -5.59 -0.79 18.64
N VAL A 1039 -5.64 -0.62 19.97
CA VAL A 1039 -6.87 -0.68 20.76
C VAL A 1039 -7.14 0.70 21.33
N PRO A 1040 -8.34 1.28 21.13
CA PRO A 1040 -8.69 2.56 21.74
C PRO A 1040 -8.71 2.44 23.28
N GLU A 1041 -8.24 3.47 23.98
CA GLU A 1041 -8.20 3.48 25.46
C GLU A 1041 -9.59 3.41 26.08
N GLU A 1042 -10.56 4.10 25.47
CA GLU A 1042 -11.97 4.04 25.83
C GLU A 1042 -12.78 3.66 24.59
N SER A 1043 -13.58 2.60 24.70
CA SER A 1043 -14.53 2.19 23.66
C SER A 1043 -15.88 1.85 24.28
N PRO A 1044 -17.00 2.35 23.72
CA PRO A 1044 -18.34 1.99 24.17
C PRO A 1044 -18.69 0.52 23.87
N LEU A 1045 -17.91 -0.14 23.01
CA LEU A 1045 -18.09 -1.55 22.64
C LEU A 1045 -17.41 -2.51 23.61
N VAL A 1046 -16.58 -2.01 24.54
CA VAL A 1046 -15.79 -2.82 25.47
C VAL A 1046 -16.28 -2.58 26.91
N VAL A 1047 -16.62 -3.64 27.63
CA VAL A 1047 -16.95 -3.57 29.07
C VAL A 1047 -16.14 -4.61 29.84
N CYS A 1048 -15.60 -4.19 30.99
CA CYS A 1048 -14.87 -5.07 31.90
C CYS A 1048 -15.75 -5.44 33.11
N THR A 1049 -15.70 -6.69 33.57
CA THR A 1049 -16.41 -7.12 34.80
C THR A 1049 -15.68 -6.68 36.08
N ASN A 1050 -16.41 -6.56 37.19
CA ASN A 1050 -15.86 -6.17 38.51
C ASN A 1050 -15.26 -7.36 39.29
N GLY A 1051 -14.63 -8.32 38.60
CA GLY A 1051 -13.98 -9.50 39.21
C GLY A 1051 -14.91 -10.70 39.49
N GLY A 1052 -16.23 -10.51 39.44
CA GLY A 1052 -17.21 -11.60 39.52
C GLY A 1052 -17.31 -12.39 38.21
N GLN A 1053 -17.19 -13.72 38.29
CA GLN A 1053 -17.29 -14.66 37.16
C GLN A 1053 -18.64 -15.38 37.13
N THR A 1054 -19.66 -14.86 37.81
CA THR A 1054 -20.98 -15.50 37.90
C THR A 1054 -21.85 -15.17 36.68
N ALA A 1055 -22.84 -16.02 36.40
CA ALA A 1055 -23.80 -15.76 35.33
C ALA A 1055 -24.52 -14.39 35.45
N GLU A 1056 -24.73 -13.89 36.68
CA GLU A 1056 -25.37 -12.59 36.91
C GLU A 1056 -24.46 -11.42 36.49
N ASP A 1057 -23.17 -11.49 36.82
CA ASP A 1057 -22.17 -10.49 36.44
C ASP A 1057 -22.02 -10.42 34.91
N ILE A 1058 -21.91 -11.59 34.26
CA ILE A 1058 -21.82 -11.71 32.80
C ILE A 1058 -23.08 -11.14 32.15
N SER A 1059 -24.28 -11.50 32.64
CA SER A 1059 -25.55 -10.97 32.14
C SER A 1059 -25.64 -9.44 32.29
N ASN A 1060 -25.21 -8.89 33.43
CA ASN A 1060 -25.22 -7.44 33.67
C ASN A 1060 -24.26 -6.71 32.73
N ALA A 1061 -23.05 -7.23 32.53
CA ALA A 1061 -22.09 -6.67 31.59
C ALA A 1061 -22.59 -6.73 30.14
N LEU A 1062 -23.19 -7.85 29.72
CA LEU A 1062 -23.82 -7.98 28.39
C LEU A 1062 -24.94 -6.94 28.18
N LYS A 1063 -25.76 -6.68 29.20
CA LYS A 1063 -26.80 -5.63 29.16
C LYS A 1063 -26.19 -4.23 29.09
N GLN A 1064 -25.07 -3.98 29.77
CA GLN A 1064 -24.37 -2.70 29.74
C GLN A 1064 -23.81 -2.40 28.35
N VAL A 1065 -23.09 -3.35 27.74
CA VAL A 1065 -22.56 -3.19 26.38
C VAL A 1065 -23.69 -2.96 25.38
N TYR A 1066 -24.81 -3.69 25.53
CA TYR A 1066 -25.98 -3.52 24.67
C TYR A 1066 -26.63 -2.13 24.82
N LYS A 1067 -26.76 -1.60 26.04
CA LYS A 1067 -27.30 -0.24 26.26
C LYS A 1067 -26.38 0.84 25.67
N ALA A 1068 -25.07 0.69 25.81
CA ALA A 1068 -24.09 1.62 25.26
C ALA A 1068 -24.18 1.71 23.72
N THR A 1069 -24.53 0.61 23.05
CA THR A 1069 -24.65 0.56 21.58
C THR A 1069 -25.97 1.11 21.04
N VAL A 1070 -27.05 1.18 21.84
CA VAL A 1070 -28.34 1.74 21.39
C VAL A 1070 -28.38 3.28 21.50
N GLY A 1071 -27.43 3.88 22.23
CA GLY A 1071 -27.30 5.33 22.39
C GLY A 1071 -26.32 6.02 21.44
N LEU A 1072 -25.67 5.26 20.54
CA LEU A 1072 -24.74 5.70 19.49
C LEU A 1072 -25.40 5.60 18.12
#